data_AF-A0A8D8SLJ3-F1
#
_entry.id   AF-A0A8D8SLJ3-F1
#
_cell.length_a   1.000
_cell.length_b   1.000
_cell.length_c   1.000
_cell.angle_alpha   90.00
_cell.angle_beta   90.00
_cell.angle_gamma   90.00
#
_symmetry.space_group_name_H-M   'P 1'
#
loop_
_entity.id
_entity.type
_entity.pdbx_description
1 polymer ?
#
loop_
_entity_poly.entity_id
_entity_poly.type
_entity_poly.pdbx_seq_one_letter_code
_entity_poly.pdbx_strand_id
1 'polypeptide(L)'
;MLLTKLLSPAKTFHSISQVLCNTCNMSGGTKVMQHAQNLKFQRVKLREKNMKYVPGIINLQVLGSGAYGAPKSLYLFTDQSRYLFNCGEGTQRLAHEHKMRLAKLDSIFITQPTWDNLGGLPGLALTIQDVGVPEITLHGPDGLEQIFVGTRRFVVLKNLSVITKECVAYDKYEDHIISVTYVPLVSSQDSSNGPTDTSSGSPPPTDDSEDDIDYYDYETNQSQTVSQANKKRRHHSPPSSRNDSSPTKRPTPSSPASTTMAYICQLKPRPGALSLDKCVAHNVPPGPLLGKLKAGQDVTLADGTVVRSADVTEPDEIGPVFIVLDCPDESYLDSLLKESIFSRYQESAASPDDIAVLVAHFSPPHVLSHPRYKEFMSKFPSSTQHLILNESNHCLGSVAVHKIQCKLNVLNKHIFPMLCDNGIPVIDKESPIPPTPAPTTPTESSTDPPPPSVPLSPSLQSLMTDLVTDLASHYSGLDSNSVLPSSSEPTLIQARTLMKIPLRPRLPLDTSPPLSLDIPAYVRETLTSSPEFPDALSALKQSLEQEEQTPHTNNNGNNNSNSNNNVDNDRETVPSEERRKFPEVTFLGTGSSIPNKTRNTSSILLRIDRSSCMLLDCGEGTLSQLVRLFGPRQLDDILSQLG
;
A
#
# COMPACT_ATOMS: atom_id res chain seq x y z
N MET A 1 17.61 -23.80 -52.49
CA MET A 1 16.31 -23.23 -52.91
C MET A 1 15.23 -23.47 -51.85
N LEU A 2 15.50 -23.09 -50.59
CA LEU A 2 14.54 -23.20 -49.48
C LEU A 2 15.04 -22.35 -48.29
N LEU A 3 15.25 -21.04 -48.53
CA LEU A 3 15.58 -20.08 -47.48
C LEU A 3 15.06 -18.66 -47.80
N THR A 4 13.80 -18.54 -48.24
CA THR A 4 13.23 -17.23 -48.65
C THR A 4 11.72 -17.10 -48.42
N LYS A 5 11.16 -17.72 -47.37
CA LYS A 5 9.70 -17.66 -47.07
C LYS A 5 9.32 -17.49 -45.59
N LEU A 6 10.15 -16.86 -44.76
CA LEU A 6 9.83 -16.59 -43.34
C LEU A 6 10.15 -15.14 -42.90
N LEU A 7 9.78 -14.15 -43.72
CA LEU A 7 9.76 -12.74 -43.31
C LEU A 7 8.52 -12.04 -43.91
N SER A 8 7.42 -12.02 -43.15
CA SER A 8 6.34 -11.01 -43.25
C SER A 8 5.17 -11.34 -42.31
N PRO A 9 5.06 -10.66 -41.16
CA PRO A 9 3.77 -10.45 -40.53
C PRO A 9 3.55 -8.96 -40.23
N ALA A 10 3.49 -8.11 -41.25
CA ALA A 10 3.18 -6.68 -41.10
C ALA A 10 1.87 -6.23 -41.77
N LYS A 11 1.14 -7.15 -42.43
CA LYS A 11 -0.09 -6.79 -43.18
C LYS A 11 -1.38 -7.45 -42.69
N THR A 12 -1.31 -8.38 -41.73
CA THR A 12 -2.51 -9.05 -41.19
C THR A 12 -3.05 -8.40 -39.91
N PHE A 13 -2.27 -7.57 -39.22
CA PHE A 13 -2.71 -6.88 -37.99
C PHE A 13 -3.56 -5.63 -38.26
N HIS A 14 -3.41 -4.98 -39.41
CA HIS A 14 -4.18 -3.78 -39.74
C HIS A 14 -5.64 -4.07 -40.08
N SER A 15 -5.94 -5.26 -40.62
CA SER A 15 -7.31 -5.66 -40.99
C SER A 15 -8.14 -6.17 -39.79
N ILE A 16 -7.51 -6.68 -38.73
CA ILE A 16 -8.23 -7.18 -37.54
C ILE A 16 -8.52 -6.04 -36.56
N SER A 17 -7.61 -5.06 -36.45
CA SER A 17 -7.82 -3.86 -35.64
C SER A 17 -8.95 -2.96 -36.19
N GLN A 18 -9.09 -2.83 -37.52
CA GLN A 18 -10.21 -2.10 -38.13
C GLN A 18 -11.57 -2.81 -38.00
N VAL A 19 -11.61 -4.15 -37.98
CA VAL A 19 -12.86 -4.91 -37.83
C VAL A 19 -13.32 -4.94 -36.36
N LEU A 20 -12.41 -4.96 -35.39
CA LEU A 20 -12.76 -4.82 -33.97
C LEU A 20 -13.13 -3.37 -33.59
N CYS A 21 -12.52 -2.36 -34.23
CA CYS A 21 -12.84 -0.95 -33.96
C CYS A 21 -14.20 -0.52 -34.54
N ASN A 22 -14.62 -1.08 -35.68
CA ASN A 22 -15.90 -0.72 -36.32
C ASN A 22 -17.14 -1.42 -35.73
N THR A 23 -16.97 -2.40 -34.84
CA THR A 23 -18.11 -3.10 -34.22
C THR A 23 -18.38 -2.65 -32.77
N CYS A 24 -17.53 -1.80 -32.18
CA CYS A 24 -17.67 -1.30 -30.81
C CYS A 24 -18.00 0.19 -30.68
N ASN A 25 -18.16 0.94 -31.78
CA ASN A 25 -18.50 2.35 -31.71
C ASN A 25 -19.82 2.65 -32.44
N MET A 26 -20.89 2.79 -31.65
CA MET A 26 -21.99 3.77 -31.84
C MET A 26 -23.13 3.63 -30.78
N SER A 27 -22.88 3.02 -29.61
CA SER A 27 -23.81 3.16 -28.45
C SER A 27 -23.23 2.86 -27.05
N GLY A 28 -21.96 2.45 -26.93
CA GLY A 28 -21.34 2.03 -25.66
C GLY A 28 -20.79 3.18 -24.80
N GLY A 29 -20.13 4.18 -25.41
CA GLY A 29 -19.47 5.27 -24.67
C GLY A 29 -20.45 6.18 -23.89
N THR A 30 -21.61 6.46 -24.47
CA THR A 30 -22.66 7.26 -23.82
C THR A 30 -23.29 6.52 -22.63
N LYS A 31 -23.43 5.19 -22.72
CA LYS A 31 -23.98 4.37 -21.63
C LYS A 31 -23.02 4.25 -20.44
N VAL A 32 -21.71 4.14 -20.67
CA VAL A 32 -20.70 4.09 -19.61
C VAL A 32 -20.59 5.44 -18.88
N MET A 33 -20.58 6.56 -19.61
CA MET A 33 -20.62 7.90 -19.01
C MET A 33 -21.93 8.16 -18.24
N GLN A 34 -23.09 7.79 -18.80
CA GLN A 34 -24.38 7.89 -18.09
C GLN A 34 -24.41 7.02 -16.82
N HIS A 35 -23.79 5.83 -16.85
CA HIS A 35 -23.70 4.97 -15.68
C HIS A 35 -22.84 5.58 -14.57
N ALA A 36 -21.66 6.12 -14.89
CA ALA A 36 -20.79 6.80 -13.93
C ALA A 36 -21.46 8.03 -13.31
N GLN A 37 -22.17 8.83 -14.11
CA GLN A 37 -22.93 10.00 -13.64
C GLN A 37 -24.11 9.61 -12.74
N ASN A 38 -24.84 8.54 -13.08
CA ASN A 38 -25.94 8.02 -12.25
C ASN A 38 -25.42 7.49 -10.90
N LEU A 39 -24.30 6.76 -10.91
CA LEU A 39 -23.63 6.29 -9.69
C LEU A 39 -23.18 7.46 -8.81
N LYS A 40 -22.64 8.53 -9.42
CA LYS A 40 -22.25 9.76 -8.73
C LYS A 40 -23.45 10.43 -8.04
N PHE A 41 -24.56 10.61 -8.74
CA PHE A 41 -25.78 11.20 -8.17
C PHE A 41 -26.39 10.36 -7.04
N GLN A 42 -26.44 9.03 -7.22
CA GLN A 42 -26.93 8.11 -6.19
C GLN A 42 -26.06 8.15 -4.93
N ARG A 43 -24.74 8.29 -5.08
CA ARG A 43 -23.79 8.44 -3.96
C ARG A 43 -23.97 9.75 -3.20
N VAL A 44 -24.14 10.88 -3.90
CA VAL A 44 -24.40 12.18 -3.24
C VAL A 44 -25.66 12.09 -2.39
N LYS A 45 -26.75 11.53 -2.93
CA LYS A 45 -28.00 11.32 -2.17
C LYS A 45 -27.83 10.37 -0.97
N LEU A 46 -27.04 9.32 -1.10
CA LEU A 46 -26.73 8.42 0.01
C LEU A 46 -25.89 9.12 1.07
N ARG A 47 -24.93 9.96 0.66
CA ARG A 47 -24.09 10.77 1.55
C ARG A 47 -24.95 11.73 2.38
N GLU A 48 -25.85 12.49 1.75
CA GLU A 48 -26.78 13.40 2.44
C GLU A 48 -27.68 12.68 3.47
N LYS A 49 -28.12 11.46 3.16
CA LYS A 49 -28.91 10.64 4.09
C LYS A 49 -28.06 10.14 5.27
N ASN A 50 -26.83 9.71 5.00
CA ASN A 50 -25.93 9.15 6.00
C ASN A 50 -25.37 10.21 6.95
N MET A 51 -25.18 11.45 6.48
CA MET A 51 -24.71 12.58 7.31
C MET A 51 -25.59 12.88 8.54
N LYS A 52 -26.82 12.37 8.57
CA LYS A 52 -27.75 12.56 9.69
C LYS A 52 -27.45 11.69 10.91
N TYR A 53 -26.64 10.64 10.77
CA TYR A 53 -26.41 9.67 11.84
C TYR A 53 -24.93 9.33 11.99
N VAL A 54 -24.44 9.38 13.24
CA VAL A 54 -23.09 8.93 13.57
C VAL A 54 -23.04 7.39 13.51
N PRO A 55 -22.06 6.80 12.81
CA PRO A 55 -21.97 5.35 12.66
C PRO A 55 -21.68 4.64 13.99
N GLY A 56 -22.31 3.48 14.16
CA GLY A 56 -22.20 2.66 15.36
C GLY A 56 -21.02 1.68 15.35
N ILE A 57 -20.40 1.45 14.19
CA ILE A 57 -19.23 0.59 14.06
C ILE A 57 -18.13 1.39 13.36
N ILE A 58 -17.01 1.56 14.04
CA ILE A 58 -15.84 2.29 13.55
C ILE A 58 -14.62 1.45 13.86
N ASN A 59 -13.94 1.01 12.81
CA ASN A 59 -12.74 0.20 12.94
C ASN A 59 -11.57 0.89 12.27
N LEU A 60 -10.45 0.88 12.95
CA LEU A 60 -9.17 1.28 12.43
C LEU A 60 -8.41 0.01 12.03
N GLN A 61 -7.86 -0.03 10.82
CA GLN A 61 -7.20 -1.22 10.30
C GLN A 61 -5.84 -0.85 9.72
N VAL A 62 -4.82 -1.63 10.08
CA VAL A 62 -3.49 -1.49 9.50
C VAL A 62 -3.53 -2.03 8.07
N LEU A 63 -3.36 -1.15 7.09
CA LEU A 63 -3.31 -1.53 5.68
C LEU A 63 -1.87 -1.85 5.26
N GLY A 64 -0.91 -1.06 5.72
CA GLY A 64 0.52 -1.33 5.59
C GLY A 64 1.22 -1.14 6.92
N SER A 65 2.02 -2.12 7.33
CA SER A 65 2.68 -2.13 8.64
C SER A 65 3.86 -1.17 8.75
N GLY A 66 4.33 -0.56 7.66
CA GLY A 66 5.54 0.25 7.66
C GLY A 66 6.85 -0.52 7.68
N ALA A 67 6.79 -1.87 7.62
CA ALA A 67 7.98 -2.71 7.45
C ALA A 67 8.82 -2.24 6.26
N TYR A 68 10.11 -2.58 6.24
CA TYR A 68 11.00 -2.19 5.14
C TYR A 68 10.43 -2.63 3.77
N GLY A 69 10.22 -1.67 2.86
CA GLY A 69 9.57 -1.92 1.56
C GLY A 69 8.05 -2.10 1.59
N ALA A 70 7.38 -1.88 2.73
CA ALA A 70 5.93 -1.83 2.86
C ALA A 70 5.47 -0.42 3.24
N PRO A 71 4.31 0.06 2.75
CA PRO A 71 3.86 1.41 3.05
C PRO A 71 3.47 1.53 4.54
N LYS A 72 3.69 2.70 5.12
CA LYS A 72 3.09 3.11 6.40
C LYS A 72 1.67 3.59 6.09
N SER A 73 0.65 2.74 6.29
CA SER A 73 -0.71 3.11 5.92
C SER A 73 -1.76 2.57 6.88
N LEU A 74 -2.62 3.47 7.33
CA LEU A 74 -3.66 3.18 8.32
C LEU A 74 -5.02 3.57 7.76
N TYR A 75 -5.97 2.65 7.86
CA TYR A 75 -7.25 2.75 7.17
C TYR A 75 -8.40 2.72 8.17
N LEU A 76 -9.09 3.86 8.31
CA LEU A 76 -10.27 3.99 9.15
C LEU A 76 -11.50 3.75 8.29
N PHE A 77 -12.33 2.76 8.65
CA PHE A 77 -13.55 2.49 7.93
C PHE A 77 -14.77 2.41 8.83
N THR A 78 -15.86 2.91 8.27
CA THR A 78 -17.21 2.81 8.80
C THR A 78 -18.11 2.19 7.73
N ASP A 79 -19.37 1.96 8.09
CA ASP A 79 -20.42 1.61 7.13
C ASP A 79 -20.71 2.75 6.13
N GLN A 80 -20.43 3.99 6.52
CA GLN A 80 -20.80 5.19 5.77
C GLN A 80 -19.67 5.79 4.92
N SER A 81 -18.51 6.03 5.53
CA SER A 81 -17.33 6.68 4.93
C SER A 81 -16.03 6.00 5.34
N ARG A 82 -14.95 6.28 4.60
CA ARG A 82 -13.61 5.74 4.83
C ARG A 82 -12.58 6.84 4.75
N TYR A 83 -11.52 6.67 5.53
CA TYR A 83 -10.41 7.59 5.63
C TYR A 83 -9.10 6.80 5.56
N LEU A 84 -8.09 7.40 4.95
CA LEU A 84 -6.77 6.79 4.79
C LEU A 84 -5.72 7.74 5.36
N PHE A 85 -4.82 7.23 6.19
CA PHE A 85 -3.64 7.94 6.65
C PHE A 85 -2.42 7.38 5.94
N ASN A 86 -1.74 8.22 5.18
CA ASN A 86 -0.65 7.93 4.24
C ASN A 86 -1.02 6.91 3.15
N CYS A 87 -0.42 7.12 1.96
CA CYS A 87 -0.64 6.30 0.78
C CYS A 87 0.67 6.07 0.01
N GLY A 88 1.60 5.37 0.65
CA GLY A 88 2.82 4.90 0.00
C GLY A 88 2.58 3.86 -1.09
N GLU A 89 3.65 3.51 -1.81
CA GLU A 89 3.62 2.49 -2.85
C GLU A 89 3.09 1.13 -2.33
N GLY A 90 2.32 0.42 -3.15
CA GLY A 90 1.74 -0.88 -2.82
C GLY A 90 0.47 -0.80 -1.98
N THR A 91 0.07 0.36 -1.47
CA THR A 91 -1.16 0.57 -0.69
C THR A 91 -2.40 0.06 -1.43
N GLN A 92 -2.54 0.41 -2.72
CA GLN A 92 -3.64 -0.07 -3.56
C GLN A 92 -3.64 -1.59 -3.71
N ARG A 93 -2.46 -2.17 -3.96
CA ARG A 93 -2.30 -3.61 -4.17
C ARG A 93 -2.69 -4.40 -2.92
N LEU A 94 -2.20 -3.96 -1.74
CA LEU A 94 -2.55 -4.54 -0.44
C LEU A 94 -4.07 -4.46 -0.19
N ALA A 95 -4.68 -3.31 -0.50
CA ALA A 95 -6.12 -3.15 -0.35
C ALA A 95 -6.91 -4.12 -1.24
N HIS A 96 -6.51 -4.28 -2.50
CA HIS A 96 -7.15 -5.19 -3.43
C HIS A 96 -6.99 -6.67 -3.01
N GLU A 97 -5.79 -7.09 -2.64
CA GLU A 97 -5.49 -8.47 -2.24
C GLU A 97 -6.34 -8.93 -1.06
N HIS A 98 -6.52 -8.04 -0.08
CA HIS A 98 -7.29 -8.33 1.13
C HIS A 98 -8.76 -7.93 1.05
N LYS A 99 -9.27 -7.71 -0.17
CA LYS A 99 -10.68 -7.40 -0.45
C LYS A 99 -11.18 -6.15 0.30
N MET A 100 -10.28 -5.22 0.61
CA MET A 100 -10.62 -3.93 1.21
C MET A 100 -11.22 -3.03 0.15
N ARG A 101 -12.42 -2.52 0.44
CA ARG A 101 -13.18 -1.72 -0.52
C ARG A 101 -12.75 -0.26 -0.42
N LEU A 102 -12.33 0.35 -1.53
CA LEU A 102 -11.96 1.77 -1.60
C LEU A 102 -13.11 2.68 -2.09
N ALA A 103 -14.27 2.10 -2.43
CA ALA A 103 -15.42 2.78 -3.06
C ALA A 103 -16.11 3.92 -2.26
N LYS A 104 -15.65 4.23 -1.05
CA LYS A 104 -16.21 5.28 -0.17
C LYS A 104 -15.08 6.04 0.55
N LEU A 105 -13.91 6.11 -0.07
CA LEU A 105 -12.80 6.88 0.45
C LEU A 105 -13.11 8.36 0.21
N ASP A 106 -13.24 9.13 1.28
CA ASP A 106 -13.64 10.55 1.21
C ASP A 106 -12.41 11.45 1.42
N SER A 107 -11.62 11.17 2.46
CA SER A 107 -10.43 11.96 2.81
C SER A 107 -9.20 11.09 3.01
N ILE A 108 -8.05 11.62 2.57
CA ILE A 108 -6.72 11.05 2.77
C ILE A 108 -5.88 12.08 3.54
N PHE A 109 -5.29 11.65 4.65
CA PHE A 109 -4.43 12.45 5.52
C PHE A 109 -2.98 12.02 5.33
N ILE A 110 -2.12 12.94 4.91
CA ILE A 110 -0.71 12.68 4.61
C ILE A 110 0.15 13.34 5.70
N THR A 111 1.01 12.58 6.36
CA THR A 111 1.88 13.11 7.43
C THR A 111 3.03 13.92 6.85
N GLN A 112 3.67 13.46 5.77
CA GLN A 112 4.79 14.14 5.12
C GLN A 112 4.64 14.14 3.60
N PRO A 113 5.06 15.20 2.87
CA PRO A 113 4.95 15.28 1.43
C PRO A 113 6.11 14.53 0.75
N THR A 114 6.41 13.32 1.21
CA THR A 114 7.50 12.46 0.72
C THR A 114 6.96 11.35 -0.17
N TRP A 115 7.81 10.81 -1.06
CA TRP A 115 7.43 9.72 -1.95
C TRP A 115 6.94 8.47 -1.18
N ASP A 116 7.55 8.17 -0.04
CA ASP A 116 7.15 7.03 0.81
C ASP A 116 5.70 7.12 1.31
N ASN A 117 5.16 8.33 1.43
CA ASN A 117 3.80 8.57 1.90
C ASN A 117 2.82 8.92 0.76
N LEU A 118 3.32 9.30 -0.42
CA LEU A 118 2.52 9.78 -1.56
C LEU A 118 2.55 8.88 -2.81
N GLY A 119 3.56 8.03 -2.96
CA GLY A 119 3.87 7.33 -4.21
C GLY A 119 2.75 6.42 -4.71
N GLY A 120 1.86 5.95 -3.82
CA GLY A 120 0.69 5.16 -4.18
C GLY A 120 -0.54 5.99 -4.61
N LEU A 121 -0.56 7.31 -4.40
CA LEU A 121 -1.71 8.17 -4.73
C LEU A 121 -2.07 8.17 -6.22
N PRO A 122 -1.12 8.26 -7.17
CA PRO A 122 -1.41 8.16 -8.61
C PRO A 122 -2.21 6.91 -8.99
N GLY A 123 -1.74 5.73 -8.59
CA GLY A 123 -2.41 4.45 -8.87
C GLY A 123 -3.75 4.33 -8.14
N LEU A 124 -3.79 4.78 -6.88
CA LEU A 124 -5.01 4.81 -6.09
C LEU A 124 -6.08 5.72 -6.73
N ALA A 125 -5.71 6.91 -7.22
CA ALA A 125 -6.62 7.86 -7.84
C ALA A 125 -7.25 7.30 -9.12
N LEU A 126 -6.46 6.63 -9.98
CA LEU A 126 -6.98 5.93 -11.16
C LEU A 126 -7.98 4.83 -10.77
N THR A 127 -7.64 4.02 -9.77
CA THR A 127 -8.51 2.95 -9.28
C THR A 127 -9.81 3.49 -8.68
N ILE A 128 -9.73 4.57 -7.91
CA ILE A 128 -10.87 5.23 -7.26
C ILE A 128 -11.80 5.87 -8.29
N GLN A 129 -11.22 6.45 -9.35
CA GLN A 129 -11.97 6.98 -10.49
C GLN A 129 -12.77 5.87 -11.19
N ASP A 130 -12.17 4.71 -11.45
CA ASP A 130 -12.84 3.58 -12.11
C ASP A 130 -13.98 3.00 -11.26
N VAL A 131 -13.83 3.08 -9.94
CA VAL A 131 -14.89 2.72 -8.98
C VAL A 131 -16.01 3.79 -8.94
N GLY A 132 -15.82 4.96 -9.57
CA GLY A 132 -16.81 6.02 -9.70
C GLY A 132 -16.90 6.95 -8.49
N VAL A 133 -15.81 7.13 -7.73
CA VAL A 133 -15.75 8.16 -6.68
C VAL A 133 -15.56 9.53 -7.36
N PRO A 134 -16.38 10.55 -7.01
CA PRO A 134 -16.37 11.83 -7.70
C PRO A 134 -15.27 12.79 -7.24
N GLU A 135 -14.88 12.68 -6.00
CA GLU A 135 -14.05 13.65 -5.30
C GLU A 135 -13.30 12.94 -4.16
N ILE A 136 -12.02 13.27 -3.99
CA ILE A 136 -11.24 12.93 -2.81
C ILE A 136 -10.61 14.21 -2.24
N THR A 137 -10.59 14.32 -0.92
CA THR A 137 -9.92 15.43 -0.22
C THR A 137 -8.56 14.97 0.32
N LEU A 138 -7.51 15.71 0.01
CA LEU A 138 -6.17 15.52 0.56
C LEU A 138 -5.92 16.54 1.66
N HIS A 139 -5.36 16.06 2.77
CA HIS A 139 -4.98 16.87 3.92
C HIS A 139 -3.52 16.59 4.24
N GLY A 140 -2.76 17.62 4.60
CA GLY A 140 -1.37 17.48 5.01
C GLY A 140 -0.57 18.75 4.79
N PRO A 141 0.77 18.65 4.88
CA PRO A 141 1.66 19.79 4.70
C PRO A 141 1.64 20.29 3.25
N ASP A 142 2.13 21.51 3.03
CA ASP A 142 2.13 22.13 1.71
C ASP A 142 2.89 21.30 0.67
N GLY A 143 2.43 21.36 -0.58
CA GLY A 143 3.08 20.67 -1.70
C GLY A 143 2.46 19.33 -2.10
N LEU A 144 1.38 18.87 -1.46
CA LEU A 144 0.71 17.61 -1.88
C LEU A 144 0.24 17.64 -3.34
N GLU A 145 -0.11 18.80 -3.89
CA GLU A 145 -0.55 18.93 -5.29
C GLU A 145 0.55 18.60 -6.30
N GLN A 146 1.82 18.74 -5.91
CA GLN A 146 2.95 18.55 -6.81
C GLN A 146 3.01 17.13 -7.37
N ILE A 147 2.52 16.13 -6.63
CA ILE A 147 2.46 14.74 -7.11
C ILE A 147 1.57 14.60 -8.34
N PHE A 148 0.41 15.28 -8.37
CA PHE A 148 -0.51 15.23 -9.52
C PHE A 148 -0.02 16.09 -10.68
N VAL A 149 0.65 17.20 -10.38
CA VAL A 149 1.32 18.01 -11.41
C VAL A 149 2.45 17.22 -12.08
N GLY A 150 3.29 16.53 -11.30
CA GLY A 150 4.39 15.72 -11.81
C GLY A 150 3.93 14.48 -12.56
N THR A 151 2.80 13.89 -12.16
CA THR A 151 2.26 12.65 -12.78
C THR A 151 1.26 12.92 -13.90
N ARG A 152 0.94 14.19 -14.21
CA ARG A 152 -0.08 14.60 -15.21
C ARG A 152 0.08 13.96 -16.60
N ARG A 153 1.31 13.60 -16.98
CA ARG A 153 1.63 13.01 -18.29
C ARG A 153 1.15 11.56 -18.42
N PHE A 154 0.99 10.84 -17.30
CA PHE A 154 0.58 9.43 -17.29
C PHE A 154 -0.61 9.15 -16.36
N VAL A 155 -1.08 10.15 -15.61
CA VAL A 155 -2.29 10.08 -14.77
C VAL A 155 -3.31 11.08 -15.30
N VAL A 156 -4.37 10.56 -15.93
CA VAL A 156 -5.47 11.38 -16.47
C VAL A 156 -6.74 11.15 -15.65
N LEU A 157 -7.11 12.14 -14.85
CA LEU A 157 -8.31 12.12 -14.01
C LEU A 157 -9.47 12.87 -14.71
N LYS A 158 -10.30 12.15 -15.46
CA LYS A 158 -11.45 12.70 -16.20
C LYS A 158 -12.71 12.83 -15.32
N ASN A 159 -12.89 11.91 -14.35
CA ASN A 159 -14.13 11.77 -13.57
C ASN A 159 -13.92 11.94 -12.05
N LEU A 160 -12.68 12.13 -11.61
CA LEU A 160 -12.31 12.35 -10.22
C LEU A 160 -11.72 13.75 -10.03
N SER A 161 -12.22 14.48 -9.05
CA SER A 161 -11.62 15.72 -8.59
C SER A 161 -10.78 15.47 -7.34
N VAL A 162 -9.55 15.96 -7.33
CA VAL A 162 -8.66 15.90 -6.18
C VAL A 162 -8.59 17.30 -5.59
N ILE A 163 -9.03 17.45 -4.34
CA ILE A 163 -9.04 18.74 -3.64
C ILE A 163 -8.01 18.67 -2.52
N THR A 164 -6.99 19.51 -2.58
CA THR A 164 -6.07 19.69 -1.45
C THR A 164 -6.62 20.77 -0.54
N LYS A 165 -6.76 20.45 0.75
CA LYS A 165 -7.12 21.46 1.75
C LYS A 165 -5.86 22.08 2.34
N GLU A 166 -5.91 23.40 2.50
CA GLU A 166 -4.93 24.13 3.29
C GLU A 166 -5.08 23.74 4.75
N CYS A 167 -4.04 23.11 5.33
CA CYS A 167 -4.05 22.63 6.70
C CYS A 167 -3.36 23.65 7.61
N VAL A 168 -4.16 24.61 8.10
CA VAL A 168 -3.67 25.62 9.05
C VAL A 168 -3.45 24.99 10.43
N ALA A 169 -2.39 25.42 11.12
CA ALA A 169 -2.05 24.95 12.46
C ALA A 169 -3.25 25.05 13.42
N TYR A 170 -3.56 23.93 14.09
CA TYR A 170 -4.64 23.80 15.07
C TYR A 170 -6.06 24.01 14.52
N ASP A 171 -6.21 24.20 13.21
CA ASP A 171 -7.52 24.16 12.57
C ASP A 171 -8.05 22.72 12.55
N LYS A 172 -9.37 22.61 12.36
CA LYS A 172 -10.09 21.35 12.45
C LYS A 172 -10.82 21.05 11.15
N TYR A 173 -10.55 19.88 10.60
CA TYR A 173 -11.48 19.25 9.69
C TYR A 173 -12.57 18.53 10.48
N GLU A 174 -13.83 18.85 10.22
CA GLU A 174 -14.95 18.18 10.84
C GLU A 174 -15.92 17.63 9.81
N ASP A 175 -16.33 16.38 10.01
CA ASP A 175 -17.52 15.81 9.41
C ASP A 175 -18.43 15.18 10.48
N HIS A 176 -19.46 14.44 10.05
CA HIS A 176 -20.43 13.81 10.96
C HIS A 176 -19.88 12.58 11.70
N ILE A 177 -18.67 12.12 11.39
CA ILE A 177 -18.04 10.92 11.96
C ILE A 177 -16.84 11.31 12.83
N ILE A 178 -15.95 12.17 12.31
CA ILE A 178 -14.64 12.48 12.88
C ILE A 178 -14.35 13.99 12.83
N SER A 179 -13.68 14.46 13.87
CA SER A 179 -13.02 15.76 13.94
C SER A 179 -11.51 15.52 13.96
N VAL A 180 -10.78 16.06 12.99
CA VAL A 180 -9.32 15.93 12.87
C VAL A 180 -8.68 17.29 13.09
N THR A 181 -7.84 17.40 14.11
CA THR A 181 -7.06 18.61 14.40
C THR A 181 -5.66 18.47 13.81
N TYR A 182 -5.20 19.50 13.11
CA TYR A 182 -3.87 19.54 12.50
C TYR A 182 -2.82 20.05 13.48
N VAL A 183 -1.72 19.32 13.64
CA VAL A 183 -0.60 19.72 14.51
C VAL A 183 0.68 19.68 13.67
N PRO A 184 1.13 20.82 13.12
CA PRO A 184 2.38 20.88 12.37
C PRO A 184 3.58 20.79 13.30
N LEU A 185 4.57 19.99 12.90
CA LEU A 185 5.86 19.82 13.56
C LEU A 185 6.95 20.32 12.62
N VAL A 186 7.79 21.23 13.10
CA VAL A 186 8.83 21.87 12.28
C VAL A 186 10.21 21.37 12.70
N SER A 187 11.08 21.15 11.71
CA SER A 187 12.49 20.82 11.98
C SER A 187 13.23 22.00 12.61
N SER A 188 14.00 21.71 13.66
CA SER A 188 14.91 22.68 14.29
C SER A 188 16.05 23.16 13.38
N GLN A 189 16.39 22.42 12.32
CA GLN A 189 17.46 22.82 11.40
C GLN A 189 17.10 24.11 10.62
N ASP A 190 15.82 24.29 10.28
CA ASP A 190 15.33 25.48 9.56
C ASP A 190 15.26 26.74 10.45
N SER A 191 15.28 26.58 11.78
CA SER A 191 15.23 27.69 12.74
C SER A 191 16.55 28.46 12.84
N SER A 192 17.64 27.91 12.28
CA SER A 192 19.01 28.42 12.43
C SER A 192 19.54 29.20 11.22
N ASN A 193 18.83 29.20 10.09
CA ASN A 193 19.23 29.96 8.90
C ASN A 193 18.48 31.30 8.83
N GLY A 194 18.95 32.28 9.61
CA GLY A 194 18.70 33.68 9.29
C GLY A 194 19.34 34.04 7.93
N PRO A 195 18.83 35.05 7.19
CA PRO A 195 19.32 35.36 5.86
C PRO A 195 20.78 35.83 5.96
N THR A 196 21.70 34.97 5.53
CA THR A 196 23.10 35.35 5.34
C THR A 196 23.32 35.62 3.86
N ASP A 197 23.27 36.92 3.52
CA ASP A 197 23.82 37.42 2.27
C ASP A 197 25.32 37.11 2.22
N THR A 198 25.78 36.15 1.40
CA THR A 198 27.06 36.27 0.68
C THR A 198 27.33 35.18 -0.38
N SER A 199 27.75 35.68 -1.56
CA SER A 199 28.65 35.09 -2.57
C SER A 199 28.21 33.91 -3.46
N SER A 200 27.78 34.28 -4.68
CA SER A 200 28.34 33.90 -5.99
C SER A 200 29.04 32.53 -6.12
N GLY A 201 28.31 31.55 -6.65
CA GLY A 201 28.83 30.40 -7.36
C GLY A 201 27.85 30.00 -8.45
N SER A 202 28.20 30.22 -9.73
CA SER A 202 27.37 29.86 -10.88
C SER A 202 27.32 28.33 -11.04
N PRO A 203 26.14 27.69 -11.15
CA PRO A 203 26.05 26.29 -11.57
C PRO A 203 26.39 26.14 -13.07
N PRO A 204 26.87 24.98 -13.51
CA PRO A 204 27.11 24.71 -14.93
C PRO A 204 25.78 24.67 -15.71
N PRO A 205 25.76 25.02 -17.01
CA PRO A 205 24.54 25.04 -17.80
C PRO A 205 24.07 23.60 -18.06
N THR A 206 22.87 23.27 -17.60
CA THR A 206 22.13 22.08 -18.03
C THR A 206 21.41 22.39 -19.34
N ASP A 207 21.65 21.55 -20.35
CA ASP A 207 20.99 21.59 -21.65
C ASP A 207 19.60 20.96 -21.52
N ASP A 208 18.62 21.73 -21.05
CA ASP A 208 17.22 21.29 -20.96
C ASP A 208 16.52 21.49 -22.33
N SER A 209 16.78 20.58 -23.26
CA SER A 209 15.86 20.37 -24.38
C SER A 209 14.62 19.65 -23.87
N GLU A 210 13.59 20.41 -23.48
CA GLU A 210 12.31 19.85 -23.03
C GLU A 210 11.61 19.13 -24.20
N ASP A 211 11.60 17.79 -24.16
CA ASP A 211 10.72 16.98 -25.01
C ASP A 211 9.27 17.14 -24.52
N ASP A 212 8.51 17.98 -25.22
CA ASP A 212 7.11 18.33 -24.93
C ASP A 212 6.12 17.34 -25.56
N ILE A 213 6.44 16.04 -25.51
CA ILE A 213 5.61 14.97 -26.10
C ILE A 213 4.55 14.53 -25.08
N ASP A 214 3.30 14.94 -25.26
CA ASP A 214 2.15 14.38 -24.56
C ASP A 214 1.79 13.01 -25.17
N TYR A 215 1.96 11.94 -24.39
CA TYR A 215 1.68 10.56 -24.82
C TYR A 215 0.21 10.33 -25.17
N TYR A 216 -0.72 11.12 -24.61
CA TYR A 216 -2.17 11.00 -24.81
C TYR A 216 -2.78 12.12 -25.65
N ASP A 217 -1.97 12.93 -26.34
CA ASP A 217 -2.43 14.08 -27.11
C ASP A 217 -3.46 13.70 -28.20
N TYR A 218 -3.48 12.43 -28.61
CA TYR A 218 -4.46 11.86 -29.53
C TYR A 218 -5.87 11.72 -28.92
N GLU A 219 -6.02 11.60 -27.60
CA GLU A 219 -7.32 11.49 -26.91
C GLU A 219 -7.93 12.86 -26.60
N THR A 220 -7.10 13.83 -26.21
CA THR A 220 -7.49 15.23 -26.00
C THR A 220 -7.98 15.87 -27.30
N ASN A 221 -7.32 15.59 -28.42
CA ASN A 221 -7.72 16.08 -29.75
C ASN A 221 -8.94 15.36 -30.36
N GLN A 222 -9.19 14.09 -30.01
CA GLN A 222 -10.44 13.41 -30.41
C GLN A 222 -11.68 14.01 -29.71
N SER A 223 -11.50 14.64 -28.55
CA SER A 223 -12.58 15.31 -27.81
C SER A 223 -12.98 16.68 -28.40
N GLN A 224 -12.22 17.22 -29.37
CA GLN A 224 -12.47 18.52 -30.00
C GLN A 224 -12.80 18.45 -31.51
N THR A 225 -12.87 17.26 -32.12
CA THR A 225 -13.03 17.11 -33.58
C THR A 225 -14.47 17.05 -34.11
N VAL A 226 -15.46 17.56 -33.38
CA VAL A 226 -16.84 17.76 -33.90
C VAL A 226 -17.17 19.24 -34.15
N SER A 227 -16.23 20.16 -34.03
CA SER A 227 -16.48 21.56 -34.39
C SER A 227 -15.25 22.22 -34.97
N GLN A 228 -15.37 22.66 -36.22
CA GLN A 228 -14.40 23.48 -36.99
C GLN A 228 -13.39 22.74 -37.87
N ALA A 229 -13.89 21.81 -38.68
CA ALA A 229 -13.30 21.57 -40.01
C ALA A 229 -13.64 22.76 -40.93
N ASN A 230 -12.87 23.85 -40.86
CA ASN A 230 -12.68 24.81 -41.98
C ASN A 230 -11.73 25.95 -41.59
N LYS A 231 -10.43 25.79 -41.84
CA LYS A 231 -9.61 26.76 -42.59
C LYS A 231 -8.14 26.33 -42.69
N LYS A 232 -7.72 26.20 -43.96
CA LYS A 232 -6.40 26.51 -44.52
C LYS A 232 -5.22 25.57 -44.22
N ARG A 233 -5.03 24.66 -45.19
CA ARG A 233 -3.72 24.31 -45.76
C ARG A 233 -2.82 25.54 -45.91
N ARG A 234 -1.57 25.51 -45.46
CA ARG A 234 -0.44 26.22 -46.11
C ARG A 234 0.91 25.60 -45.76
N HIS A 235 1.76 25.61 -46.78
CA HIS A 235 3.09 25.03 -46.91
C HIS A 235 4.15 25.51 -45.90
N HIS A 236 5.11 24.60 -45.65
CA HIS A 236 6.45 24.85 -45.11
C HIS A 236 7.18 26.04 -45.75
N SER A 237 7.76 26.91 -44.91
CA SER A 237 8.97 27.73 -45.15
C SER A 237 9.51 28.26 -43.80
N PRO A 238 10.83 28.55 -43.68
CA PRO A 238 11.58 28.57 -42.42
C PRO A 238 11.41 29.86 -41.59
N PRO A 239 11.75 29.86 -40.29
CA PRO A 239 11.45 30.98 -39.41
C PRO A 239 12.44 32.13 -39.62
N SER A 240 11.91 33.33 -39.82
CA SER A 240 12.65 34.59 -39.71
C SER A 240 12.18 35.35 -38.48
N SER A 241 13.15 35.61 -37.60
CA SER A 241 13.31 36.69 -36.62
C SER A 241 12.09 37.40 -36.01
N ARG A 242 12.10 37.39 -34.66
CA ARG A 242 11.57 38.39 -33.69
C ARG A 242 10.08 38.26 -33.30
N ASN A 243 9.83 37.81 -32.07
CA ASN A 243 9.80 38.72 -30.93
C ASN A 243 10.01 37.95 -29.61
N ASP A 244 10.96 38.46 -28.85
CA ASP A 244 11.46 37.99 -27.57
C ASP A 244 10.43 38.32 -26.48
N SER A 245 9.61 37.34 -26.10
CA SER A 245 8.91 37.35 -24.81
C SER A 245 9.63 36.36 -23.92
N SER A 246 10.43 36.91 -23.00
CA SER A 246 11.14 36.22 -21.94
C SER A 246 10.39 34.98 -21.42
N PRO A 247 11.03 33.81 -21.27
CA PRO A 247 10.39 32.69 -20.60
C PRO A 247 10.11 33.12 -19.17
N THR A 248 8.84 33.15 -18.79
CA THR A 248 8.42 33.30 -17.41
C THR A 248 9.12 32.21 -16.61
N LYS A 249 10.12 32.61 -15.81
CA LYS A 249 10.80 31.75 -14.85
C LYS A 249 9.76 30.91 -14.13
N ARG A 250 9.89 29.59 -14.25
CA ARG A 250 9.24 28.64 -13.34
C ARG A 250 9.58 29.14 -11.92
N PRO A 251 8.61 29.41 -11.04
CA PRO A 251 8.93 29.84 -9.69
C PRO A 251 9.79 28.73 -9.09
N THR A 252 11.03 29.07 -8.74
CA THR A 252 11.87 28.23 -7.89
C THR A 252 11.05 27.94 -6.64
N PRO A 253 10.81 26.68 -6.25
CA PRO A 253 10.13 26.42 -5.00
C PRO A 253 10.95 27.09 -3.91
N SER A 254 10.40 28.12 -3.28
CA SER A 254 10.83 28.53 -1.96
C SER A 254 10.81 27.26 -1.13
N SER A 255 11.96 26.79 -0.65
CA SER A 255 12.07 25.58 0.16
C SER A 255 10.96 25.60 1.19
N PRO A 256 9.93 24.73 1.09
CA PRO A 256 8.93 24.65 2.14
C PRO A 256 9.69 24.23 3.40
N ALA A 257 9.52 24.97 4.49
CA ALA A 257 10.08 24.57 5.78
C ALA A 257 9.72 23.10 6.00
N SER A 258 10.71 22.28 6.39
CA SER A 258 10.56 20.83 6.55
C SER A 258 9.54 20.59 7.66
N THR A 259 8.27 20.43 7.27
CA THR A 259 7.10 20.42 8.14
C THR A 259 6.42 19.07 8.01
N THR A 260 6.27 18.40 9.13
CA THR A 260 5.52 17.15 9.25
C THR A 260 4.19 17.42 9.94
N MET A 261 3.12 16.75 9.52
CA MET A 261 1.79 16.91 10.10
C MET A 261 1.44 15.73 11.00
N ALA A 262 1.11 16.03 12.25
CA ALA A 262 0.46 15.10 13.17
C ALA A 262 -1.05 15.36 13.21
N TYR A 263 -1.83 14.31 13.47
CA TYR A 263 -3.29 14.35 13.44
C TYR A 263 -3.88 13.87 14.76
N ILE A 264 -4.70 14.72 15.38
CA ILE A 264 -5.50 14.33 16.54
C ILE A 264 -6.93 14.09 16.07
N CYS A 265 -7.37 12.84 16.15
CA CYS A 265 -8.60 12.35 15.57
C CYS A 265 -9.62 12.03 16.66
N GLN A 266 -10.65 12.87 16.80
CA GLN A 266 -11.74 12.68 17.76
C GLN A 266 -13.01 12.23 17.03
N LEU A 267 -13.51 11.04 17.37
CA LEU A 267 -14.79 10.59 16.82
C LEU A 267 -15.94 11.42 17.42
N LYS A 268 -17.01 11.65 16.64
CA LYS A 268 -18.17 12.38 17.15
C LYS A 268 -18.92 11.53 18.19
N PRO A 269 -19.44 12.15 19.27
CA PRO A 269 -20.23 11.45 20.27
C PRO A 269 -21.51 10.92 19.62
N ARG A 270 -22.00 9.80 20.14
CA ARG A 270 -23.23 9.18 19.66
C ARG A 270 -24.31 9.31 20.73
N PRO A 271 -25.50 9.83 20.37
CA PRO A 271 -26.63 9.86 21.29
C PRO A 271 -26.99 8.46 21.78
N GLY A 272 -27.32 8.35 23.06
CA GLY A 272 -27.73 7.12 23.69
C GLY A 272 -28.88 6.41 22.96
N ALA A 273 -28.87 5.08 23.00
CA ALA A 273 -29.96 4.31 22.43
C ALA A 273 -31.25 4.52 23.23
N LEU A 274 -32.38 4.70 22.54
CA LEU A 274 -33.69 4.74 23.19
C LEU A 274 -34.04 3.32 23.67
N SER A 275 -34.23 3.15 24.97
CA SER A 275 -34.69 1.89 25.56
C SER A 275 -36.21 1.77 25.36
N LEU A 276 -36.60 0.85 24.49
CA LEU A 276 -38.02 0.59 24.22
C LEU A 276 -38.74 0.05 25.46
N ASP A 277 -38.05 -0.76 26.28
CA ASP A 277 -38.63 -1.34 27.49
C ASP A 277 -38.95 -0.26 28.53
N LYS A 278 -38.05 0.72 28.72
CA LYS A 278 -38.31 1.88 29.58
C LYS A 278 -39.47 2.73 29.02
N CYS A 279 -39.52 2.93 27.71
CA CYS A 279 -40.64 3.65 27.07
C CYS A 279 -42.00 2.95 27.31
N VAL A 280 -42.04 1.62 27.21
CA VAL A 280 -43.24 0.82 27.49
C VAL A 280 -43.61 0.90 28.97
N ALA A 281 -42.64 0.83 29.89
CA ALA A 281 -42.88 1.00 31.32
C ALA A 281 -43.46 2.37 31.68
N HIS A 282 -43.09 3.42 30.94
CA HIS A 282 -43.64 4.76 31.07
C HIS A 282 -44.91 5.00 30.24
N ASN A 283 -45.56 3.95 29.71
CA ASN A 283 -46.79 4.00 28.91
C ASN A 283 -46.69 4.88 27.65
N VAL A 284 -45.50 5.03 27.07
CA VAL A 284 -45.31 5.80 25.83
C VAL A 284 -45.80 4.96 24.63
N PRO A 285 -46.79 5.44 23.87
CA PRO A 285 -47.30 4.68 22.71
C PRO A 285 -46.27 4.68 21.56
N PRO A 286 -46.21 3.60 20.76
CA PRO A 286 -45.34 3.55 19.59
C PRO A 286 -45.76 4.59 18.56
N GLY A 287 -44.79 5.37 18.06
CA GLY A 287 -45.07 6.41 17.07
C GLY A 287 -44.07 7.57 17.10
N PRO A 288 -44.46 8.75 16.59
CA PRO A 288 -43.56 9.91 16.47
C PRO A 288 -43.07 10.45 17.81
N LEU A 289 -43.74 10.12 18.92
CA LEU A 289 -43.32 10.50 20.28
C LEU A 289 -41.99 9.84 20.68
N LEU A 290 -41.76 8.57 20.28
CA LEU A 290 -40.46 7.90 20.49
C LEU A 290 -39.33 8.62 19.76
N GLY A 291 -39.62 9.17 18.57
CA GLY A 291 -38.66 9.99 17.81
C GLY A 291 -38.28 11.28 18.54
N LYS A 292 -39.25 11.93 19.20
CA LYS A 292 -38.99 13.12 20.03
C LYS A 292 -38.15 12.81 21.26
N LEU A 293 -38.49 11.73 21.98
CA LEU A 293 -37.70 11.25 23.11
C LEU A 293 -36.28 10.89 22.68
N LYS A 294 -36.10 10.21 21.55
CA LYS A 294 -34.77 9.93 20.99
C LYS A 294 -34.00 11.18 20.54
N ALA A 295 -34.70 12.26 20.19
CA ALA A 295 -34.11 13.53 19.83
C ALA A 295 -33.77 14.40 21.06
N GLY A 296 -33.87 13.87 22.28
CA GLY A 296 -33.60 14.62 23.51
C GLY A 296 -34.75 15.49 23.99
N GLN A 297 -35.95 15.36 23.40
CA GLN A 297 -37.12 16.18 23.75
C GLN A 297 -38.02 15.43 24.72
N ASP A 298 -38.37 16.09 25.82
CA ASP A 298 -39.36 15.59 26.77
C ASP A 298 -40.75 15.58 26.14
N VAL A 299 -41.53 14.54 26.44
CA VAL A 299 -42.86 14.35 25.86
C VAL A 299 -43.91 14.31 26.97
N THR A 300 -44.95 15.12 26.79
CA THR A 300 -46.17 15.04 27.61
C THR A 300 -47.16 14.10 26.95
N LEU A 301 -47.58 13.06 27.67
CA LEU A 301 -48.57 12.08 27.25
C LEU A 301 -49.99 12.65 27.38
N ALA A 302 -50.97 11.99 26.75
CA ALA A 302 -52.37 12.44 26.76
C ALA A 302 -53.03 12.39 28.16
N ASP A 303 -52.44 11.62 29.07
CA ASP A 303 -52.82 11.52 30.49
C ASP A 303 -52.21 12.64 31.36
N GLY A 304 -51.40 13.54 30.77
CA GLY A 304 -50.70 14.63 31.46
C GLY A 304 -49.33 14.24 32.04
N THR A 305 -48.92 12.97 31.96
CA THR A 305 -47.61 12.50 32.45
C THR A 305 -46.49 13.03 31.56
N VAL A 306 -45.45 13.62 32.15
CA VAL A 306 -44.25 14.07 31.43
C VAL A 306 -43.18 12.98 31.51
N VAL A 307 -42.82 12.41 30.37
CA VAL A 307 -41.72 11.44 30.25
C VAL A 307 -40.49 12.18 29.77
N ARG A 308 -39.42 12.17 30.57
CA ARG A 308 -38.16 12.81 30.21
C ARG A 308 -37.36 11.92 29.28
N SER A 309 -36.70 12.51 28.30
CA SER A 309 -35.83 11.77 27.38
C SER A 309 -34.74 10.99 28.14
N ALA A 310 -34.10 11.64 29.11
CA ALA A 310 -33.03 11.05 29.92
C ALA A 310 -33.43 9.81 30.73
N ASP A 311 -34.72 9.66 31.08
CA ASP A 311 -35.20 8.50 31.84
C ASP A 311 -35.36 7.25 30.96
N VAL A 312 -35.51 7.44 29.63
CA VAL A 312 -35.78 6.37 28.67
C VAL A 312 -34.65 6.15 27.65
N THR A 313 -33.63 7.00 27.65
CA THR A 313 -32.42 6.83 26.83
C THR A 313 -31.26 6.31 27.66
N GLU A 314 -30.42 5.47 27.06
CA GLU A 314 -29.11 5.12 27.62
C GLU A 314 -28.17 6.34 27.63
N PRO A 315 -27.08 6.35 28.42
CA PRO A 315 -26.11 7.43 28.39
C PRO A 315 -25.45 7.57 27.02
N ASP A 316 -25.08 8.79 26.66
CA ASP A 316 -24.38 9.08 25.40
C ASP A 316 -23.03 8.38 25.35
N GLU A 317 -22.70 7.81 24.20
CA GLU A 317 -21.42 7.17 23.96
C GLU A 317 -20.43 8.24 23.48
N ILE A 318 -19.46 8.57 24.33
CA ILE A 318 -18.42 9.55 23.99
C ILE A 318 -17.53 9.00 22.88
N GLY A 319 -17.15 9.86 21.96
CA GLY A 319 -16.29 9.47 20.85
C GLY A 319 -14.83 9.33 21.28
N PRO A 320 -14.21 8.15 21.09
CA PRO A 320 -12.81 7.95 21.45
C PRO A 320 -11.89 8.83 20.59
N VAL A 321 -10.74 9.17 21.17
CA VAL A 321 -9.66 9.90 20.50
C VAL A 321 -8.54 8.94 20.12
N PHE A 322 -8.01 9.08 18.91
CA PHE A 322 -6.74 8.47 18.53
C PHE A 322 -5.82 9.52 17.89
N ILE A 323 -4.52 9.31 17.97
CA ILE A 323 -3.51 10.24 17.46
C ILE A 323 -2.66 9.51 16.41
N VAL A 324 -2.39 10.17 15.29
CA VAL A 324 -1.40 9.72 14.31
C VAL A 324 -0.22 10.68 14.36
N LEU A 325 0.96 10.15 14.68
CA LEU A 325 2.16 10.92 14.93
C LEU A 325 3.30 10.41 14.05
N ASP A 326 3.98 11.32 13.38
CA ASP A 326 5.13 11.03 12.53
C ASP A 326 6.26 12.01 12.89
N CYS A 327 7.36 11.48 13.42
CA CYS A 327 8.56 12.24 13.76
C CYS A 327 9.71 11.63 12.96
N PRO A 328 10.13 12.24 11.84
CA PRO A 328 11.07 11.63 10.89
C PRO A 328 12.44 11.36 11.52
N ASP A 329 12.94 12.35 12.27
CA ASP A 329 14.27 12.33 12.88
C ASP A 329 14.28 13.17 14.17
N GLU A 330 15.44 13.24 14.81
CA GLU A 330 15.66 13.92 16.10
C GLU A 330 15.42 15.45 16.03
N SER A 331 15.56 16.07 14.85
CA SER A 331 15.41 17.52 14.68
C SER A 331 13.99 18.02 14.95
N TYR A 332 12.99 17.15 14.91
CA TYR A 332 11.59 17.47 15.16
C TYR A 332 11.20 17.30 16.64
N LEU A 333 12.04 16.67 17.47
CA LEU A 333 11.74 16.39 18.87
C LEU A 333 11.50 17.66 19.69
N ASP A 334 12.21 18.75 19.38
CA ASP A 334 12.02 20.03 20.05
C ASP A 334 10.62 20.61 19.80
N SER A 335 10.12 20.51 18.56
CA SER A 335 8.76 20.92 18.21
C SER A 335 7.76 20.04 18.94
N LEU A 336 7.90 18.71 18.83
CA LEU A 336 7.00 17.74 19.43
C LEU A 336 6.85 17.91 20.94
N LEU A 337 7.95 18.13 21.65
CA LEU A 337 7.93 18.26 23.12
C LEU A 337 7.40 19.61 23.62
N LYS A 338 7.45 20.66 22.80
CA LYS A 338 6.89 21.99 23.11
C LYS A 338 5.38 22.04 22.89
N GLU A 339 4.83 21.17 22.04
CA GLU A 339 3.40 21.14 21.74
C GLU A 339 2.55 20.76 22.96
N SER A 340 1.91 21.75 23.58
CA SER A 340 1.04 21.54 24.75
C SER A 340 -0.30 20.91 24.41
N ILE A 341 -0.69 20.86 23.13
CA ILE A 341 -1.98 20.32 22.71
C ILE A 341 -2.13 18.84 23.09
N PHE A 342 -1.04 18.07 23.07
CA PHE A 342 -1.04 16.66 23.46
C PHE A 342 -1.36 16.45 24.94
N SER A 343 -1.05 17.42 25.81
CA SER A 343 -1.31 17.33 27.25
C SER A 343 -2.80 17.21 27.59
N ARG A 344 -3.70 17.66 26.70
CA ARG A 344 -5.14 17.46 26.85
C ARG A 344 -5.57 16.00 26.71
N TYR A 345 -4.79 15.19 26.01
CA TYR A 345 -5.11 13.79 25.68
C TYR A 345 -4.24 12.79 26.45
N GLN A 346 -3.41 13.29 27.37
CA GLN A 346 -2.46 12.58 28.23
C GLN A 346 -3.05 12.39 29.64
N GLU A 347 -2.24 11.93 30.61
CA GLU A 347 -2.67 11.80 32.02
C GLU A 347 -3.17 13.13 32.63
N SER A 348 -2.72 14.27 32.12
CA SER A 348 -3.18 15.60 32.50
C SER A 348 -4.53 16.01 31.88
N ALA A 349 -5.25 15.10 31.24
CA ALA A 349 -6.55 15.38 30.65
C ALA A 349 -7.56 15.88 31.69
N ALA A 350 -8.37 16.88 31.31
CA ALA A 350 -9.40 17.45 32.19
C ALA A 350 -10.56 16.47 32.46
N SER A 351 -10.80 15.54 31.53
CA SER A 351 -11.78 14.46 31.65
C SER A 351 -11.13 13.14 31.27
N PRO A 352 -11.43 12.02 31.96
CA PRO A 352 -10.98 10.69 31.54
C PRO A 352 -11.44 10.34 30.11
N ASP A 353 -12.47 11.00 29.60
CA ASP A 353 -13.02 10.74 28.27
C ASP A 353 -12.22 11.41 27.13
N ASP A 354 -11.42 12.45 27.46
CA ASP A 354 -10.54 13.13 26.51
C ASP A 354 -9.21 12.36 26.33
N ILE A 355 -8.95 11.31 27.11
CA ILE A 355 -7.72 10.52 27.01
C ILE A 355 -7.66 9.79 25.66
N ALA A 356 -6.50 9.85 25.01
CA ALA A 356 -6.27 9.11 23.77
C ALA A 356 -6.31 7.60 24.03
N VAL A 357 -7.17 6.88 23.30
CA VAL A 357 -7.27 5.42 23.37
C VAL A 357 -6.09 4.77 22.63
N LEU A 358 -5.61 5.41 21.57
CA LEU A 358 -4.58 4.90 20.70
C LEU A 358 -3.66 6.02 20.21
N VAL A 359 -2.35 5.78 20.21
CA VAL A 359 -1.37 6.60 19.50
C VAL A 359 -0.66 5.73 18.46
N ALA A 360 -0.83 6.07 17.18
CA ALA A 360 -0.16 5.42 16.07
C ALA A 360 1.12 6.19 15.72
N HIS A 361 2.27 5.55 15.89
CA HIS A 361 3.59 6.12 15.68
C HIS A 361 4.17 5.65 14.35
N PHE A 362 4.37 6.59 13.42
CA PHE A 362 4.95 6.36 12.09
C PHE A 362 6.45 6.68 12.06
N SER A 363 6.98 7.13 13.21
CA SER A 363 8.38 7.52 13.44
C SER A 363 9.33 6.31 13.36
N PRO A 364 10.55 6.47 12.81
CA PRO A 364 11.52 5.38 12.71
C PRO A 364 11.98 4.81 14.07
N PRO A 365 12.53 3.59 14.11
CA PRO A 365 12.96 2.92 15.34
C PRO A 365 13.98 3.73 16.16
N HIS A 366 14.90 4.44 15.51
CA HIS A 366 15.92 5.23 16.21
C HIS A 366 15.29 6.39 17.01
N VAL A 367 14.27 7.06 16.44
CA VAL A 367 13.51 8.12 17.13
C VAL A 367 12.68 7.55 18.28
N LEU A 368 12.00 6.42 18.08
CA LEU A 368 11.25 5.76 19.16
C LEU A 368 12.13 5.31 20.33
N SER A 369 13.37 4.92 20.02
CA SER A 369 14.35 4.52 21.02
C SER A 369 14.90 5.69 21.84
N HIS A 370 14.77 6.92 21.31
CA HIS A 370 15.36 8.12 21.89
C HIS A 370 14.73 8.46 23.26
N PRO A 371 15.53 8.78 24.30
CA PRO A 371 15.02 9.01 25.67
C PRO A 371 13.93 10.07 25.75
N ARG A 372 14.10 11.19 25.04
CA ARG A 372 13.12 12.29 24.98
C ARG A 372 11.77 11.86 24.39
N TYR A 373 11.78 10.96 23.40
CA TYR A 373 10.55 10.45 22.81
C TYR A 373 9.85 9.46 23.76
N LYS A 374 10.62 8.61 24.44
CA LYS A 374 10.10 7.73 25.50
C LYS A 374 9.46 8.52 26.65
N GLU A 375 10.06 9.65 27.03
CA GLU A 375 9.47 10.56 28.03
C GLU A 375 8.13 11.15 27.55
N PHE A 376 8.03 11.52 26.27
CA PHE A 376 6.75 11.93 25.69
C PHE A 376 5.70 10.81 25.73
N MET A 377 6.10 9.58 25.39
CA MET A 377 5.21 8.41 25.44
C MET A 377 4.75 8.09 26.87
N SER A 378 5.63 8.24 27.87
CA SER A 378 5.27 7.97 29.28
C SER A 378 4.28 8.95 29.88
N LYS A 379 3.96 10.06 29.20
CA LYS A 379 2.91 11.00 29.63
C LYS A 379 1.50 10.48 29.32
N PHE A 380 1.38 9.45 28.50
CA PHE A 380 0.10 8.79 28.23
C PHE A 380 -0.18 7.71 29.30
N PRO A 381 -1.43 7.57 29.75
CA PRO A 381 -1.78 6.57 30.76
C PRO A 381 -1.59 5.15 30.23
N SER A 382 -1.49 4.18 31.13
CA SER A 382 -1.35 2.75 30.78
C SER A 382 -2.55 2.17 30.01
N SER A 383 -3.69 2.86 30.00
CA SER A 383 -4.86 2.51 29.18
C SER A 383 -4.70 2.86 27.70
N THR A 384 -3.78 3.77 27.35
CA THR A 384 -3.47 4.16 25.97
C THR A 384 -2.65 3.07 25.29
N GLN A 385 -3.11 2.65 24.12
CA GLN A 385 -2.38 1.70 23.28
C GLN A 385 -1.40 2.45 22.38
N HIS A 386 -0.15 1.98 22.29
CA HIS A 386 0.86 2.55 21.41
C HIS A 386 1.11 1.62 20.24
N LEU A 387 0.64 1.99 19.05
CA LEU A 387 0.78 1.20 17.82
C LEU A 387 1.97 1.71 17.00
N ILE A 388 2.92 0.84 16.69
CA ILE A 388 4.13 1.19 15.94
C ILE A 388 3.97 0.78 14.47
N LEU A 389 4.11 1.73 13.54
CA LEU A 389 4.11 1.51 12.09
C LEU A 389 5.42 2.04 11.47
N ASN A 390 6.49 1.25 11.53
CA ASN A 390 7.78 1.63 10.98
C ASN A 390 8.61 0.39 10.58
N GLU A 391 9.89 0.62 10.25
CA GLU A 391 10.78 -0.40 9.70
C GLU A 391 11.12 -1.53 10.68
N SER A 392 10.77 -1.43 11.98
CA SER A 392 10.92 -2.55 12.92
C SER A 392 9.84 -3.63 12.75
N ASN A 393 8.80 -3.36 11.96
CA ASN A 393 7.76 -4.34 11.68
C ASN A 393 8.19 -5.36 10.61
N HIS A 394 7.49 -6.48 10.60
CA HIS A 394 7.57 -7.50 9.55
C HIS A 394 6.33 -7.43 8.66
N CYS A 395 6.49 -7.70 7.36
CA CYS A 395 5.38 -7.69 6.42
C CYS A 395 5.49 -8.86 5.44
N LEU A 396 4.46 -9.69 5.41
CA LEU A 396 4.30 -10.75 4.41
C LEU A 396 4.06 -10.19 3.00
N GLY A 397 3.65 -8.92 2.89
CA GLY A 397 3.23 -8.31 1.64
C GLY A 397 2.07 -9.10 1.01
N SER A 398 2.39 -9.86 -0.04
CA SER A 398 1.43 -10.66 -0.79
C SER A 398 1.65 -12.16 -0.57
N VAL A 399 0.62 -12.83 -0.05
CA VAL A 399 0.62 -14.30 0.13
C VAL A 399 0.74 -15.01 -1.22
N ALA A 400 0.13 -14.44 -2.26
CA ALA A 400 0.14 -15.03 -3.59
C ALA A 400 1.53 -15.00 -4.24
N VAL A 401 2.34 -13.98 -3.97
CA VAL A 401 3.72 -13.90 -4.46
C VAL A 401 4.55 -15.01 -3.83
N HIS A 402 4.50 -15.17 -2.51
CA HIS A 402 5.21 -16.24 -1.80
C HIS A 402 4.80 -17.63 -2.28
N LYS A 403 3.49 -17.84 -2.48
CA LYS A 403 2.97 -19.10 -3.02
C LYS A 403 3.52 -19.42 -4.40
N ILE A 404 3.61 -18.43 -5.30
CA ILE A 404 4.18 -18.63 -6.64
C ILE A 404 5.69 -18.80 -6.57
N GLN A 405 6.38 -18.04 -5.72
CA GLN A 405 7.82 -18.18 -5.55
C GLN A 405 8.17 -19.59 -5.04
N CYS A 406 7.43 -20.11 -4.07
CA CYS A 406 7.56 -21.49 -3.60
C CYS A 406 7.37 -22.50 -4.75
N LYS A 407 6.33 -22.32 -5.57
CA LYS A 407 6.08 -23.14 -6.77
C LYS A 407 7.24 -23.13 -7.75
N LEU A 408 7.81 -21.96 -8.01
CA LEU A 408 8.92 -21.78 -8.94
C LEU A 408 10.26 -22.29 -8.36
N ASN A 409 10.48 -22.12 -7.06
CA ASN A 409 11.67 -22.61 -6.36
C ASN A 409 11.75 -24.14 -6.40
N VAL A 410 10.61 -24.84 -6.29
CA VAL A 410 10.53 -26.30 -6.46
C VAL A 410 11.06 -26.74 -7.83
N LEU A 411 10.86 -25.94 -8.89
CA LEU A 411 11.37 -26.22 -10.23
C LEU A 411 12.87 -26.00 -10.34
N ASN A 412 13.36 -24.85 -9.87
CA ASN A 412 14.79 -24.53 -9.89
C ASN A 412 15.13 -23.50 -8.80
N LYS A 413 15.91 -23.94 -7.80
CA LYS A 413 16.30 -23.11 -6.65
C LYS A 413 17.26 -21.98 -6.99
N HIS A 414 18.08 -22.15 -8.04
CA HIS A 414 19.07 -21.17 -8.47
C HIS A 414 18.44 -20.02 -9.25
N ILE A 415 17.47 -20.30 -10.12
CA ILE A 415 16.76 -19.28 -10.91
C ILE A 415 15.70 -18.57 -10.04
N PHE A 416 15.04 -19.30 -9.14
CA PHE A 416 13.96 -18.79 -8.31
C PHE A 416 14.29 -18.94 -6.81
N PRO A 417 15.20 -18.13 -6.27
CA PRO A 417 15.53 -18.17 -4.85
C PRO A 417 14.31 -17.82 -3.99
N MET A 418 14.27 -18.33 -2.76
CA MET A 418 13.22 -17.95 -1.81
C MET A 418 13.36 -16.48 -1.41
N LEU A 419 12.23 -15.83 -1.09
CA LEU A 419 12.23 -14.43 -0.67
C LEU A 419 12.84 -14.29 0.73
N CYS A 420 13.61 -13.22 0.95
CA CYS A 420 14.30 -12.85 2.18
C CYS A 420 13.41 -12.06 3.15
N ASP A 421 12.15 -12.44 3.28
CA ASP A 421 11.23 -11.79 4.21
C ASP A 421 11.43 -12.33 5.64
N ASN A 422 12.21 -11.61 6.43
CA ASN A 422 12.54 -11.99 7.81
C ASN A 422 11.31 -11.85 8.74
N GLY A 423 11.15 -12.76 9.71
CA GLY A 423 10.16 -12.66 10.79
C GLY A 423 8.71 -13.01 10.42
N ILE A 424 8.47 -13.61 9.24
CA ILE A 424 7.16 -14.14 8.86
C ILE A 424 6.88 -15.47 9.58
N PRO A 425 5.73 -15.62 10.24
CA PRO A 425 5.34 -16.89 10.83
C PRO A 425 5.02 -17.95 9.76
N VAL A 426 5.57 -19.15 9.92
CA VAL A 426 5.33 -20.31 9.03
C VAL A 426 4.54 -21.37 9.77
N ILE A 427 3.61 -22.02 9.06
CA ILE A 427 2.90 -23.18 9.58
C ILE A 427 3.71 -24.44 9.27
N ASP A 428 4.52 -24.89 10.22
CA ASP A 428 5.45 -26.03 10.06
C ASP A 428 4.81 -27.40 10.29
N LYS A 429 3.57 -27.45 10.80
CA LYS A 429 2.88 -28.71 11.14
C LYS A 429 1.54 -28.78 10.41
N GLU A 430 1.27 -29.92 9.79
CA GLU A 430 -0.11 -30.34 9.52
C GLU A 430 -0.84 -30.35 10.87
N SER A 431 -1.58 -29.29 11.17
CA SER A 431 -2.46 -29.29 12.33
C SER A 431 -3.48 -30.41 12.11
N PRO A 432 -3.70 -31.32 13.07
CA PRO A 432 -4.83 -32.22 12.99
C PRO A 432 -6.07 -31.34 12.95
N ILE A 433 -6.88 -31.51 11.91
CA ILE A 433 -8.19 -30.86 11.80
C ILE A 433 -8.92 -31.15 13.13
N PRO A 434 -9.31 -30.14 13.94
CA PRO A 434 -10.12 -30.42 15.11
C PRO A 434 -11.44 -31.04 14.64
N PRO A 435 -11.94 -32.11 15.28
CA PRO A 435 -13.21 -32.70 14.89
C PRO A 435 -14.30 -31.63 15.05
N THR A 436 -14.91 -31.25 13.93
CA THR A 436 -16.04 -30.34 13.88
C THR A 436 -17.12 -30.86 14.84
N PRO A 437 -17.65 -30.04 15.77
CA PRO A 437 -18.79 -30.46 16.57
C PRO A 437 -19.98 -30.73 15.64
N ALA A 438 -20.60 -31.89 15.82
CA ALA A 438 -21.71 -32.35 14.99
C ALA A 438 -22.79 -31.26 14.84
N PRO A 439 -23.24 -30.95 13.61
CA PRO A 439 -24.35 -30.04 13.43
C PRO A 439 -25.63 -30.69 13.95
N THR A 440 -26.25 -30.05 14.93
CA THR A 440 -27.64 -30.30 15.30
C THR A 440 -28.51 -29.90 14.11
N THR A 441 -29.34 -30.83 13.66
CA THR A 441 -30.36 -30.70 12.62
C THR A 441 -31.27 -29.47 12.86
N PRO A 442 -31.76 -28.80 11.80
CA PRO A 442 -32.88 -29.35 11.02
C PRO A 442 -32.73 -29.26 9.49
N THR A 443 -33.27 -30.30 8.84
CA THR A 443 -33.92 -30.36 7.51
C THR A 443 -33.68 -29.22 6.52
N GLU A 444 -32.98 -29.52 5.43
CA GLU A 444 -33.51 -29.42 4.05
C GLU A 444 -32.57 -30.11 3.05
N SER A 445 -33.17 -30.76 2.06
CA SER A 445 -32.57 -31.67 1.10
C SER A 445 -31.77 -30.98 0.00
N SER A 446 -30.49 -31.29 -0.15
CA SER A 446 -29.83 -31.38 -1.46
C SER A 446 -28.59 -32.26 -1.37
N THR A 447 -28.51 -33.21 -2.28
CA THR A 447 -27.47 -34.22 -2.46
C THR A 447 -26.28 -33.62 -3.20
N ASP A 448 -25.09 -33.66 -2.58
CA ASP A 448 -23.83 -34.13 -3.18
C ASP A 448 -22.78 -34.29 -2.07
N PRO A 449 -22.14 -35.47 -1.90
CA PRO A 449 -21.03 -35.63 -0.97
C PRO A 449 -19.77 -34.94 -1.53
N PRO A 450 -18.90 -34.35 -0.69
CA PRO A 450 -17.59 -33.90 -1.14
C PRO A 450 -16.78 -35.10 -1.66
N PRO A 451 -15.94 -34.93 -2.70
CA PRO A 451 -15.17 -36.03 -3.25
C PRO A 451 -14.20 -36.58 -2.18
N PRO A 452 -13.94 -37.90 -2.18
CA PRO A 452 -13.00 -38.50 -1.25
C PRO A 452 -11.59 -37.96 -1.52
N SER A 453 -10.91 -37.47 -0.48
CA SER A 453 -9.49 -37.16 -0.53
C SER A 453 -8.72 -38.46 -0.83
N VAL A 454 -8.21 -38.58 -2.05
CA VAL A 454 -7.36 -39.70 -2.46
C VAL A 454 -6.09 -39.68 -1.59
N PRO A 455 -5.75 -40.78 -0.88
CA PRO A 455 -4.50 -40.85 -0.14
C PRO A 455 -3.32 -40.76 -1.12
N LEU A 456 -2.38 -39.85 -0.85
CA LEU A 456 -1.18 -39.64 -1.66
C LEU A 456 -0.34 -40.93 -1.68
N SER A 457 0.36 -41.20 -2.79
CA SER A 457 1.27 -42.35 -2.86
C SER A 457 2.44 -42.18 -1.88
N PRO A 458 3.02 -43.26 -1.33
CA PRO A 458 4.12 -43.17 -0.37
C PRO A 458 5.34 -42.41 -0.90
N SER A 459 5.64 -42.54 -2.20
CA SER A 459 6.72 -41.82 -2.86
C SER A 459 6.47 -40.30 -2.91
N LEU A 460 5.23 -39.90 -3.21
CA LEU A 460 4.83 -38.50 -3.25
C LEU A 460 4.77 -37.88 -1.84
N GLN A 461 4.43 -38.68 -0.83
CA GLN A 461 4.42 -38.25 0.57
C GLN A 461 5.84 -38.03 1.12
N SER A 462 6.81 -38.86 0.73
CA SER A 462 8.24 -38.64 1.02
C SER A 462 8.74 -37.36 0.36
N LEU A 463 8.52 -37.21 -0.95
CA LEU A 463 8.93 -36.02 -1.70
C LEU A 463 8.32 -34.73 -1.13
N MET A 464 7.05 -34.77 -0.72
CA MET A 464 6.38 -33.65 -0.07
C MET A 464 7.04 -33.30 1.27
N THR A 465 7.37 -34.29 2.08
CA THR A 465 8.03 -34.08 3.40
C THR A 465 9.42 -33.46 3.23
N ASP A 466 10.20 -33.94 2.26
CA ASP A 466 11.54 -33.42 1.98
C ASP A 466 11.49 -31.96 1.51
N LEU A 467 10.59 -31.65 0.55
CA LEU A 467 10.40 -30.28 0.04
C LEU A 467 9.90 -29.32 1.12
N VAL A 468 8.94 -29.75 1.94
CA VAL A 468 8.41 -28.92 3.03
C VAL A 468 9.49 -28.63 4.07
N THR A 469 10.29 -29.63 4.45
CA THR A 469 11.35 -29.46 5.44
C THR A 469 12.43 -28.51 4.94
N ASP A 470 12.87 -28.67 3.68
CA ASP A 470 13.83 -27.80 3.02
C ASP A 470 13.33 -26.35 2.93
N LEU A 471 12.10 -26.14 2.47
CA LEU A 471 11.50 -24.79 2.34
C LEU A 471 11.20 -24.13 3.69
N ALA A 472 10.75 -24.88 4.69
CA ALA A 472 10.48 -24.36 6.03
C ALA A 472 11.78 -23.97 6.77
N SER A 473 12.89 -24.66 6.49
CA SER A 473 14.20 -24.32 7.06
C SER A 473 14.67 -22.90 6.70
N HIS A 474 14.29 -22.41 5.51
CA HIS A 474 14.63 -21.05 5.06
C HIS A 474 13.96 -19.95 5.90
N TYR A 475 12.76 -20.19 6.43
CA TYR A 475 12.00 -19.19 7.19
C TYR A 475 12.09 -19.38 8.72
N SER A 476 12.41 -20.58 9.20
CA SER A 476 12.49 -20.90 10.63
C SER A 476 13.80 -20.45 11.31
N GLY A 477 14.79 -19.99 10.54
CA GLY A 477 16.11 -19.58 11.03
C GLY A 477 16.26 -18.14 11.53
N LEU A 478 15.20 -17.35 11.64
CA LEU A 478 15.29 -15.90 11.89
C LEU A 478 14.39 -15.46 13.06
N ASP A 479 14.98 -15.48 14.26
CA ASP A 479 14.59 -14.90 15.55
C ASP A 479 13.11 -14.94 15.97
N SER A 480 12.78 -15.99 16.73
CA SER A 480 11.64 -16.02 17.66
C SER A 480 12.08 -15.52 19.05
N ASN A 481 12.59 -14.30 19.14
CA ASN A 481 12.78 -13.61 20.42
C ASN A 481 11.58 -12.69 20.71
N SER A 482 10.42 -13.29 20.99
CA SER A 482 9.35 -12.57 21.68
C SER A 482 9.72 -12.42 23.15
N VAL A 483 10.45 -11.35 23.48
CA VAL A 483 10.64 -10.91 24.86
C VAL A 483 9.25 -10.59 25.43
N LEU A 484 8.83 -11.34 26.44
CA LEU A 484 7.68 -11.00 27.27
C LEU A 484 7.95 -9.66 27.97
N PRO A 485 7.09 -8.64 27.85
CA PRO A 485 7.33 -7.36 28.50
C PRO A 485 7.29 -7.51 30.02
N SER A 486 8.28 -6.93 30.71
CA SER A 486 8.21 -6.66 32.14
C SER A 486 7.05 -5.70 32.44
N SER A 487 6.36 -5.91 33.55
CA SER A 487 5.06 -5.36 33.91
C SER A 487 4.99 -3.83 34.19
N SER A 488 5.94 -3.03 33.72
CA SER A 488 6.02 -1.59 33.97
C SER A 488 6.21 -0.72 32.73
N GLU A 489 6.28 -1.29 31.53
CA GLU A 489 6.44 -0.54 30.27
C GLU A 489 5.10 -0.29 29.58
N PRO A 490 4.94 0.83 28.83
CA PRO A 490 3.75 1.08 28.04
C PRO A 490 3.48 -0.09 27.08
N THR A 491 2.20 -0.42 26.87
CA THR A 491 1.82 -1.54 25.99
C THR A 491 2.11 -1.14 24.54
N LEU A 492 3.32 -1.47 24.08
CA LEU A 492 3.80 -1.27 22.72
C LEU A 492 3.31 -2.41 21.84
N ILE A 493 2.61 -2.06 20.77
CA ILE A 493 1.97 -2.99 19.85
C ILE A 493 2.61 -2.79 18.48
N GLN A 494 3.34 -3.81 18.01
CA GLN A 494 3.88 -3.83 16.66
C GLN A 494 2.73 -4.05 15.66
N ALA A 495 2.62 -3.16 14.67
CA ALA A 495 1.53 -3.22 13.70
C ALA A 495 1.71 -4.41 12.75
N ARG A 496 0.62 -5.14 12.53
CA ARG A 496 0.57 -6.26 11.58
C ARG A 496 -0.41 -5.94 10.47
N THR A 497 -0.09 -6.30 9.24
CA THR A 497 -1.00 -6.13 8.10
C THR A 497 -2.35 -6.78 8.42
N LEU A 498 -3.44 -6.04 8.17
CA LEU A 498 -4.84 -6.38 8.47
C LEU A 498 -5.28 -6.37 9.93
N MET A 499 -4.38 -6.08 10.86
CA MET A 499 -4.74 -5.92 12.26
C MET A 499 -5.85 -4.89 12.41
N LYS A 500 -6.94 -5.28 13.09
CA LYS A 500 -8.10 -4.42 13.34
C LYS A 500 -8.14 -3.96 14.78
N ILE A 501 -8.39 -2.67 14.94
CA ILE A 501 -8.55 -1.99 16.21
C ILE A 501 -9.98 -1.41 16.23
N PRO A 502 -10.90 -2.09 16.92
CA PRO A 502 -12.28 -1.62 17.03
C PRO A 502 -12.34 -0.40 17.95
N LEU A 503 -12.51 0.78 17.36
CA LEU A 503 -12.70 2.02 18.11
C LEU A 503 -14.13 2.11 18.65
N ARG A 504 -15.11 1.61 17.88
CA ARG A 504 -16.51 1.53 18.27
C ARG A 504 -17.15 0.24 17.72
N PRO A 505 -17.80 -0.61 18.55
CA PRO A 505 -17.75 -0.60 20.02
C PRO A 505 -16.33 -0.91 20.51
N ARG A 506 -15.98 -0.49 21.74
CA ARG A 506 -14.68 -0.80 22.35
C ARG A 506 -14.60 -2.29 22.68
N LEU A 507 -14.07 -3.06 21.74
CA LEU A 507 -13.80 -4.49 21.91
C LEU A 507 -12.31 -4.71 22.16
N PRO A 508 -11.92 -5.85 22.76
CA PRO A 508 -10.52 -6.23 22.81
C PRO A 508 -9.87 -6.21 21.43
N LEU A 509 -8.57 -5.95 21.42
CA LEU A 509 -7.76 -5.97 20.22
C LEU A 509 -7.88 -7.32 19.50
N ASP A 510 -7.88 -7.29 18.17
CA ASP A 510 -7.88 -8.50 17.38
C ASP A 510 -6.59 -9.31 17.64
N THR A 511 -6.73 -10.44 18.35
CA THR A 511 -5.64 -11.39 18.63
C THR A 511 -5.60 -12.53 17.62
N SER A 512 -6.26 -12.37 16.46
CA SER A 512 -6.16 -13.37 15.39
C SER A 512 -4.69 -13.58 15.00
N PRO A 513 -4.33 -14.83 14.64
CA PRO A 513 -2.97 -15.12 14.27
C PRO A 513 -2.56 -14.25 13.07
N PRO A 514 -1.30 -13.76 13.05
CA PRO A 514 -0.77 -13.05 11.89
C PRO A 514 -0.91 -13.88 10.62
N LEU A 515 -0.98 -13.19 9.47
CA LEU A 515 -0.88 -13.87 8.19
C LEU A 515 0.41 -14.70 8.16
N SER A 516 0.26 -15.99 7.87
CA SER A 516 1.34 -16.97 7.88
C SER A 516 1.46 -17.69 6.54
N LEU A 517 2.66 -18.19 6.27
CA LEU A 517 2.93 -19.02 5.10
C LEU A 517 2.56 -20.47 5.39
N ASP A 518 1.64 -21.01 4.60
CA ASP A 518 1.27 -22.44 4.63
C ASP A 518 2.07 -23.18 3.56
N ILE A 519 3.37 -23.32 3.80
CA ILE A 519 4.28 -24.02 2.89
C ILE A 519 3.79 -25.45 2.60
N PRO A 520 3.34 -26.25 3.59
CA PRO A 520 2.78 -27.57 3.33
C PRO A 520 1.60 -27.55 2.35
N ALA A 521 0.63 -26.64 2.53
CA ALA A 521 -0.48 -26.54 1.60
C ALA A 521 -0.04 -26.08 0.20
N TYR A 522 0.94 -25.19 0.10
CA TYR A 522 1.44 -24.72 -1.20
C TYR A 522 2.14 -25.83 -1.95
N VAL A 523 3.03 -26.59 -1.29
CA VAL A 523 3.73 -27.74 -1.89
C VAL A 523 2.71 -28.80 -2.29
N ARG A 524 1.77 -29.14 -1.40
CA ARG A 524 0.71 -30.12 -1.68
C ARG A 524 -0.11 -29.72 -2.89
N GLU A 525 -0.60 -28.49 -2.96
CA GLU A 525 -1.35 -27.98 -4.11
C GLU A 525 -0.53 -28.05 -5.41
N THR A 526 0.79 -27.80 -5.32
CA THR A 526 1.67 -27.84 -6.48
C THR A 526 1.80 -29.26 -7.03
N LEU A 527 2.10 -30.22 -6.16
CA LEU A 527 2.29 -31.62 -6.53
C LEU A 527 0.99 -32.32 -6.96
N THR A 528 -0.17 -31.85 -6.48
CA THR A 528 -1.48 -32.42 -6.85
C THR A 528 -2.17 -31.69 -8.00
N SER A 529 -1.64 -30.55 -8.46
CA SER A 529 -2.25 -29.76 -9.53
C SER A 529 -2.29 -30.47 -10.89
N SER A 530 -1.32 -31.34 -11.16
CA SER A 530 -1.27 -32.20 -12.34
C SER A 530 -0.65 -33.55 -11.97
N PRO A 531 -1.26 -34.68 -12.35
CA PRO A 531 -0.75 -36.02 -12.02
C PRO A 531 0.61 -36.31 -12.65
N GLU A 532 0.98 -35.65 -13.76
CA GLU A 532 2.26 -35.83 -14.46
C GLU A 532 3.39 -34.95 -13.90
N PHE A 533 3.06 -33.95 -13.06
CA PHE A 533 4.02 -32.97 -12.57
C PHE A 533 5.15 -33.58 -11.72
N PRO A 534 4.90 -34.51 -10.77
CA PRO A 534 5.95 -35.12 -9.96
C PRO A 534 6.98 -35.88 -10.81
N ASP A 535 6.51 -36.62 -11.81
CA ASP A 535 7.38 -37.39 -12.71
C ASP A 535 8.21 -36.44 -13.58
N ALA A 536 7.59 -35.41 -14.16
CA ALA A 536 8.27 -34.39 -14.93
C ALA A 536 9.31 -33.61 -14.10
N LEU A 537 8.99 -33.31 -12.83
CA LEU A 537 9.91 -32.65 -11.89
C LEU A 537 11.13 -33.54 -11.61
N SER A 538 10.91 -34.85 -11.42
CA SER A 538 12.02 -35.79 -11.20
C SER A 538 12.94 -35.89 -12.41
N ALA A 539 12.37 -35.92 -13.63
CA ALA A 539 13.13 -35.94 -14.88
C ALA A 539 13.92 -34.63 -15.11
N LEU A 540 13.31 -33.49 -14.76
CA LEU A 540 13.99 -32.19 -14.84
C LEU A 540 15.19 -32.13 -13.89
N LYS A 541 15.02 -32.55 -12.63
CA LYS A 541 16.11 -32.58 -11.64
C LYS A 541 17.27 -33.48 -12.10
N GLN A 542 16.96 -34.67 -12.61
CA GLN A 542 17.97 -35.58 -13.18
C GLN A 542 18.70 -34.96 -14.37
N SER A 543 18.01 -34.20 -15.22
CA SER A 543 18.62 -33.52 -16.37
C SER A 543 19.55 -32.38 -15.93
N LEU A 544 19.15 -31.60 -14.93
CA LEU A 544 19.97 -30.51 -14.37
C LEU A 544 21.24 -31.06 -13.69
N GLU A 545 21.13 -32.14 -12.92
CA GLU A 545 22.28 -32.80 -12.29
C GLU A 545 23.29 -33.36 -13.31
N GLN A 546 22.79 -33.82 -14.47
CA GLN A 546 23.64 -34.31 -15.56
C GLN A 546 24.39 -33.17 -16.28
N GLU A 547 23.75 -32.01 -16.47
CA GLU A 547 24.38 -30.84 -17.09
C GLU A 547 25.49 -30.25 -16.19
N GLU A 548 25.25 -30.14 -14.87
CA GLU A 548 26.25 -29.63 -13.91
C GLU A 548 27.51 -30.50 -13.83
N GLN A 549 27.40 -31.80 -14.13
CA GLN A 549 28.52 -32.75 -14.11
C GLN A 549 29.35 -32.76 -15.41
N THR A 550 28.91 -32.07 -16.47
CA THR A 550 29.65 -31.98 -17.73
C THR A 550 30.53 -30.73 -17.80
N PRO A 551 31.88 -30.83 -17.66
CA PRO A 551 32.75 -29.69 -17.89
C PRO A 551 32.79 -29.35 -19.39
N HIS A 552 32.34 -28.15 -19.76
CA HIS A 552 32.51 -27.59 -21.09
C HIS A 552 34.01 -27.49 -21.45
N THR A 553 34.52 -28.46 -22.21
CA THR A 553 35.83 -28.38 -22.86
C THR A 553 35.72 -27.47 -24.08
N ASN A 554 36.14 -26.21 -23.91
CA ASN A 554 36.32 -25.30 -25.04
C ASN A 554 37.54 -25.75 -25.86
N ASN A 555 37.30 -26.54 -26.91
CA ASN A 555 38.28 -26.84 -27.95
C ASN A 555 38.44 -25.61 -28.87
N ASN A 556 39.34 -24.69 -28.49
CA ASN A 556 39.88 -23.71 -29.45
C ASN A 556 41.23 -24.19 -29.97
N GLY A 557 41.29 -24.33 -31.30
CA GLY A 557 42.41 -24.86 -32.06
C GLY A 557 43.71 -24.12 -31.82
N ASN A 558 44.75 -24.90 -31.57
CA ASN A 558 46.11 -24.45 -31.31
C ASN A 558 46.82 -24.17 -32.65
N ASN A 559 47.16 -22.92 -32.94
CA ASN A 559 48.11 -22.55 -33.99
C ASN A 559 49.16 -21.56 -33.45
N ASN A 560 50.40 -22.06 -33.38
CA ASN A 560 51.70 -21.39 -33.54
C ASN A 560 52.29 -20.43 -32.46
N SER A 561 53.42 -20.94 -31.91
CA SER A 561 54.78 -20.39 -31.88
C SER A 561 55.18 -19.21 -30.95
N ASN A 562 56.05 -19.56 -29.98
CA ASN A 562 57.19 -18.83 -29.40
C ASN A 562 57.22 -17.28 -29.44
N SER A 563 57.30 -16.66 -28.26
CA SER A 563 58.55 -16.06 -27.75
C SER A 563 58.35 -15.41 -26.37
N ASN A 564 59.34 -15.59 -25.50
CA ASN A 564 59.46 -14.97 -24.17
C ASN A 564 59.42 -13.44 -24.26
N ASN A 565 58.73 -12.79 -23.31
CA ASN A 565 59.30 -11.74 -22.45
C ASN A 565 58.31 -11.31 -21.35
N ASN A 566 58.87 -11.06 -20.17
CA ASN A 566 58.24 -10.56 -18.95
C ASN A 566 57.34 -9.34 -19.17
N VAL A 567 56.28 -9.21 -18.34
CA VAL A 567 55.92 -8.08 -17.46
C VAL A 567 54.42 -8.21 -17.09
N ASP A 568 54.11 -7.95 -15.82
CA ASP A 568 52.78 -7.90 -15.17
C ASP A 568 52.10 -9.21 -14.74
N ASN A 569 52.66 -9.84 -13.71
CA ASN A 569 51.88 -10.66 -12.77
C ASN A 569 51.22 -9.76 -11.72
N ASP A 570 50.03 -9.25 -12.03
CA ASP A 570 49.03 -8.80 -11.03
C ASP A 570 47.63 -8.81 -11.68
N ARG A 571 47.23 -9.98 -12.17
CA ARG A 571 45.81 -10.30 -12.35
C ARG A 571 45.53 -11.50 -11.48
N GLU A 572 45.00 -11.23 -10.29
CA GLU A 572 44.29 -12.23 -9.50
C GLU A 572 43.41 -13.05 -10.43
N THR A 573 43.74 -14.33 -10.56
CA THR A 573 42.96 -15.30 -11.32
C THR A 573 41.68 -15.54 -10.55
N VAL A 574 40.68 -14.70 -10.82
CA VAL A 574 39.29 -14.85 -10.42
C VAL A 574 38.83 -16.28 -10.78
N PRO A 575 38.40 -17.12 -9.81
CA PRO A 575 38.01 -18.51 -10.06
C PRO A 575 36.94 -18.63 -11.17
N SER A 576 37.03 -19.70 -11.96
CA SER A 576 36.17 -19.98 -13.13
C SER A 576 34.66 -20.03 -12.85
N GLU A 577 34.27 -20.28 -11.59
CA GLU A 577 32.88 -20.20 -11.10
C GLU A 577 32.31 -18.78 -11.18
N GLU A 578 33.13 -17.76 -10.93
CA GLU A 578 32.68 -16.36 -10.81
C GLU A 578 32.46 -15.69 -12.17
N ARG A 579 33.09 -16.20 -13.25
CA ARG A 579 32.81 -15.75 -14.63
C ARG A 579 31.44 -16.19 -15.16
N ARG A 580 30.80 -17.18 -14.54
CA ARG A 580 29.46 -17.66 -14.94
C ARG A 580 28.31 -16.88 -14.30
N LYS A 581 28.59 -16.03 -13.30
CA LYS A 581 27.56 -15.32 -12.55
C LYS A 581 27.05 -14.05 -13.25
N PHE A 582 27.80 -13.51 -14.20
CA PHE A 582 27.48 -12.27 -14.89
C PHE A 582 27.55 -12.43 -16.41
N PRO A 583 26.73 -11.71 -17.18
CA PRO A 583 25.66 -10.81 -16.71
C PRO A 583 24.49 -11.59 -16.07
N GLU A 584 23.90 -11.02 -15.03
CA GLU A 584 22.74 -11.57 -14.33
C GLU A 584 21.51 -10.70 -14.60
N VAL A 585 20.37 -11.33 -14.90
CA VAL A 585 19.10 -10.64 -15.09
C VAL A 585 18.11 -11.10 -14.04
N THR A 586 17.64 -10.16 -13.21
CA THR A 586 16.60 -10.40 -12.21
C THR A 586 15.33 -9.65 -12.63
N PHE A 587 14.25 -10.40 -12.84
CA PHE A 587 12.94 -9.81 -13.12
C PHE A 587 12.24 -9.46 -11.80
N LEU A 588 12.26 -8.18 -11.43
CA LEU A 588 11.62 -7.66 -10.22
C LEU A 588 10.10 -7.53 -10.40
N GLY A 589 9.64 -7.36 -11.64
CA GLY A 589 8.24 -7.44 -11.99
C GLY A 589 7.99 -7.72 -13.46
N THR A 590 6.90 -8.42 -13.74
CA THR A 590 6.57 -8.99 -15.05
C THR A 590 5.11 -8.74 -15.45
N GLY A 591 4.44 -7.83 -14.74
CA GLY A 591 3.06 -7.42 -14.95
C GLY A 591 2.98 -6.15 -15.82
N SER A 592 1.87 -6.03 -16.54
CA SER A 592 1.55 -4.88 -17.38
C SER A 592 0.45 -4.04 -16.75
N SER A 593 0.56 -2.72 -16.89
CA SER A 593 -0.38 -1.68 -16.43
C SER A 593 -0.60 -1.63 -14.92
N ILE A 594 -1.34 -2.57 -14.34
CA ILE A 594 -1.76 -2.54 -12.93
C ILE A 594 -1.13 -3.72 -12.19
N PRO A 595 -0.52 -3.51 -11.00
CA PRO A 595 -0.05 -4.61 -10.17
C PRO A 595 -1.21 -5.57 -9.88
N ASN A 596 -1.04 -6.85 -10.23
CA ASN A 596 -2.04 -7.86 -9.94
C ASN A 596 -1.61 -8.66 -8.69
N LYS A 597 -2.44 -9.63 -8.27
CA LYS A 597 -2.16 -10.42 -7.06
C LYS A 597 -0.80 -11.13 -7.12
N THR A 598 -0.35 -11.54 -8.30
CA THR A 598 0.78 -12.46 -8.49
C THR A 598 2.01 -11.84 -9.14
N ARG A 599 1.86 -10.71 -9.85
CA ARG A 599 2.91 -10.04 -10.63
C ARG A 599 2.85 -8.54 -10.37
N ASN A 600 4.01 -8.00 -10.01
CA ASN A 600 4.22 -6.56 -9.92
C ASN A 600 4.39 -5.93 -11.31
N THR A 601 4.28 -4.61 -11.40
CA THR A 601 4.62 -3.81 -12.60
C THR A 601 6.05 -4.07 -13.08
N SER A 602 6.31 -3.84 -14.37
CA SER A 602 7.60 -4.11 -15.01
C SER A 602 8.77 -3.45 -14.26
N SER A 603 9.78 -4.25 -13.96
CA SER A 603 11.11 -3.78 -13.58
C SER A 603 12.12 -4.92 -13.71
N ILE A 604 13.29 -4.62 -14.26
CA ILE A 604 14.34 -5.57 -14.53
C ILE A 604 15.66 -5.02 -13.97
N LEU A 605 16.31 -5.78 -13.10
CA LEU A 605 17.68 -5.51 -12.66
C LEU A 605 18.64 -6.31 -13.53
N LEU A 606 19.52 -5.63 -14.26
CA LEU A 606 20.60 -6.21 -15.02
C LEU A 606 21.91 -5.93 -14.28
N ARG A 607 22.52 -6.95 -13.70
CA ARG A 607 23.86 -6.84 -13.12
C ARG A 607 24.88 -7.24 -14.16
N ILE A 608 25.68 -6.27 -14.61
CA ILE A 608 26.66 -6.45 -15.67
C ILE A 608 27.93 -7.11 -15.10
N ASP A 609 28.35 -6.68 -13.92
CA ASP A 609 29.46 -7.24 -13.15
C ASP A 609 29.24 -7.00 -11.64
N ARG A 610 30.30 -7.12 -10.83
CA ARG A 610 30.25 -6.95 -9.37
C ARG A 610 30.07 -5.52 -8.90
N SER A 611 30.36 -4.56 -9.76
CA SER A 611 30.42 -3.13 -9.45
C SER A 611 29.41 -2.32 -10.25
N SER A 612 28.80 -2.90 -11.28
CA SER A 612 27.88 -2.21 -12.18
C SER A 612 26.59 -3.00 -12.37
N CYS A 613 25.48 -2.31 -12.15
CA CYS A 613 24.15 -2.77 -12.52
C CYS A 613 23.32 -1.65 -13.15
N MET A 614 22.27 -2.04 -13.86
CA MET A 614 21.29 -1.17 -14.48
C MET A 614 19.90 -1.61 -14.05
N LEU A 615 19.02 -0.64 -13.80
CA LEU A 615 17.59 -0.88 -13.68
C LEU A 615 16.90 -0.46 -14.99
N LEU A 616 16.22 -1.42 -15.62
CA LEU A 616 15.40 -1.20 -16.80
C LEU A 616 13.95 -1.19 -16.36
N ASP A 617 13.32 -0.02 -16.48
CA ASP A 617 12.02 0.32 -15.87
C ASP A 617 12.00 0.19 -14.33
N CYS A 618 11.21 1.04 -13.69
CA CYS A 618 11.01 1.04 -12.24
C CYS A 618 9.54 1.30 -11.92
N GLY A 619 8.68 0.31 -12.19
CA GLY A 619 7.28 0.38 -11.79
C GLY A 619 7.09 0.43 -10.27
N GLU A 620 5.89 0.82 -9.83
CA GLU A 620 5.51 0.87 -8.41
C GLU A 620 5.89 -0.41 -7.64
N GLY A 621 6.55 -0.27 -6.49
CA GLY A 621 6.96 -1.39 -5.64
C GLY A 621 8.24 -2.10 -6.08
N THR A 622 9.00 -1.55 -7.04
CA THR A 622 10.32 -2.08 -7.45
C THR A 622 11.27 -2.18 -6.26
N LEU A 623 11.37 -1.12 -5.45
CA LEU A 623 12.18 -1.11 -4.23
C LEU A 623 11.73 -2.21 -3.26
N SER A 624 10.41 -2.36 -3.06
CA SER A 624 9.85 -3.44 -2.25
C SER A 624 10.26 -4.83 -2.74
N GLN A 625 10.33 -5.05 -4.05
CA GLN A 625 10.75 -6.35 -4.60
C GLN A 625 12.25 -6.58 -4.42
N LEU A 626 13.08 -5.56 -4.58
CA LEU A 626 14.51 -5.64 -4.27
C LEU A 626 14.74 -6.00 -2.79
N VAL A 627 14.02 -5.33 -1.87
CA VAL A 627 14.04 -5.65 -0.45
C VAL A 627 13.68 -7.11 -0.20
N ARG A 628 12.61 -7.61 -0.83
CA ARG A 628 12.17 -9.00 -0.63
C ARG A 628 13.13 -10.02 -1.22
N LEU A 629 13.84 -9.71 -2.31
CA LEU A 629 14.74 -10.65 -2.96
C LEU A 629 16.13 -10.69 -2.33
N PHE A 630 16.64 -9.54 -1.88
CA PHE A 630 18.03 -9.39 -1.43
C PHE A 630 18.15 -9.07 0.07
N GLY A 631 17.06 -8.63 0.70
CA GLY A 631 17.08 -8.10 2.06
C GLY A 631 17.73 -6.70 2.14
N PRO A 632 17.62 -6.03 3.30
CA PRO A 632 18.06 -4.65 3.45
C PRO A 632 19.58 -4.46 3.28
N ARG A 633 20.41 -5.41 3.73
CA ARG A 633 21.87 -5.28 3.68
C ARG A 633 22.43 -5.33 2.26
N GLN A 634 21.99 -6.34 1.49
CA GLN A 634 22.46 -6.51 0.11
C GLN A 634 21.82 -5.48 -0.84
N LEU A 635 20.65 -4.95 -0.48
CA LEU A 635 20.04 -3.85 -1.23
C LEU A 635 20.96 -2.64 -1.31
N ASP A 636 21.55 -2.20 -0.19
CA ASP A 636 22.44 -1.03 -0.17
C ASP A 636 23.65 -1.22 -1.10
N ASP A 637 24.22 -2.44 -1.13
CA ASP A 637 25.29 -2.80 -2.05
C ASP A 637 24.82 -2.70 -3.51
N ILE A 638 23.65 -3.24 -3.84
CA ILE A 638 23.09 -3.18 -5.21
C ILE A 638 22.84 -1.73 -5.62
N LEU A 639 22.24 -0.93 -4.75
CA LEU A 639 21.93 0.47 -5.03
C LEU A 639 23.22 1.30 -5.20
N SER A 640 24.28 1.00 -4.45
CA SER A 640 25.59 1.65 -4.62
C SER A 640 26.29 1.33 -5.95
N GLN A 641 25.85 0.26 -6.63
CA GLN A 641 26.38 -0.21 -7.92
C GLN A 641 25.55 0.26 -9.12
N LEU A 642 24.48 1.03 -8.89
CA LEU A 642 23.71 1.64 -9.98
C LEU A 642 24.58 2.72 -10.65
N GLY A 643 24.92 2.48 -11.92
CA GLY A 643 25.81 3.33 -12.73
C GLY A 643 25.09 4.39 -13.54
#